data_AF-A0A961D849-F1
#
_entry.id   AF-A0A961D849-F1
#
_cell.length_a   1.000
_cell.length_b   1.000
_cell.length_c   1.000
_cell.angle_alpha   90.00
_cell.angle_beta   90.00
_cell.angle_gamma   90.00
#
_symmetry.space_group_name_H-M   'P 1'
#
loop_
_entity.id
_entity.type
_entity.pdbx_description
1 polymer ?
#
loop_
_entity_poly.entity_id
_entity_poly.type
_entity_poly.pdbx_seq_one_letter_code
_entity_poly.pdbx_strand_id
1 'polypeptide(L)'
;MRHAVTFSLLTSFAAAGASAADGVAFFESKVRPLLVKHCYECHSQESGKRKGGLLLDRKEGWQIGGDAGAALIPGNPGNSLLMHSVSYQDDKLQMPPKSKLSPQDIRILEQWISMGAPDPRNEALGEVVKKKTIDFETARQGWAFRPLQNTPLPAVKQKDWPRKDLDAFILAELEAKGLTPAADADRRTLMRRLSYDLTGLPPSSDLSDKSDVSAYVDKLINSPQFGEKWGRHWLDLVRYADSNGGDRNYTFYQAWRYRNYVIDAFNHDKSFYQFIREQIAGDLMPAKTSDQRRSQMIASTFLALGPKMLTERDKEKLHLDTADEQIDTIGRAFLGLTIGCARCHDHKFDPFSQQDYYALAGFFRSTEVVMGTRNGCVNVASWVEQALPQPEPAMSDLVHKVERLELAMRLKVERDFMRKVGGKMSLEKLPLAGVICDEADAELVGDWKQSSLSKNRFGDFYIHDDKKGKGEKQAVFRGTLPENGVYEVRLAYPAKTNCDKHVPITVEAFDGVHEIVFDQTKKPSIGGLFEPIGRFHFEKGGRVNVIVRTEGTKDYVIVDAVQFISERDIEREATALAMVNGKGTGDPLLTMQSEDLTKELGKQINELKDADLAMAPRDARDAGDIHLRVRGEVGQLGPKIARTYPSVLFRGAPPKIAPGSSGRLQLASWMTSEENALLDRVIVNRLWAQLFGRGIVSTVDNFGVQGEKPTHPVLLDHLAAKFRASGGSFKTLIREMVLSRTYQLAAEAKSPRTVADPENR
;
A
#
# COMPACT_ATOMS: atom_id res chain seq x y z
N MET A 1 -19.63 49.80 56.43
CA MET A 1 -19.93 48.38 56.15
C MET A 1 -19.64 48.15 54.67
N ARG A 2 -18.46 47.61 54.31
CA ARG A 2 -18.19 46.18 53.98
C ARG A 2 -19.22 45.66 52.97
N HIS A 3 -18.88 45.26 51.73
CA HIS A 3 -18.17 44.02 51.41
C HIS A 3 -17.22 44.15 50.20
N ALA A 4 -16.14 43.38 50.28
CA ALA A 4 -14.94 43.41 49.46
C ALA A 4 -15.04 42.55 48.20
N VAL A 5 -14.31 42.98 47.16
CA VAL A 5 -14.04 42.26 45.92
C VAL A 5 -12.92 41.24 46.17
N THR A 6 -13.19 39.97 45.92
CA THR A 6 -12.21 38.88 46.05
C THR A 6 -11.48 38.69 44.71
N PHE A 7 -10.21 39.11 44.66
CA PHE A 7 -9.27 38.76 43.59
C PHE A 7 -8.61 37.42 43.97
N SER A 8 -8.81 36.36 43.17
CA SER A 8 -8.01 35.13 43.29
C SER A 8 -6.66 35.36 42.61
N LEU A 9 -5.57 35.34 43.39
CA LEU A 9 -4.21 35.28 42.87
C LEU A 9 -3.98 33.91 42.23
N LEU A 10 -3.68 33.89 40.93
CA LEU A 10 -2.93 32.81 40.29
C LEU A 10 -1.48 32.88 40.79
N THR A 11 -1.09 31.93 41.64
CA THR A 11 0.31 31.62 41.90
C THR A 11 0.90 30.96 40.64
N SER A 12 1.62 31.75 39.87
CA SER A 12 2.44 31.27 38.76
C SER A 12 3.61 30.45 39.34
N PHE A 13 3.57 29.13 39.20
CA PHE A 13 4.75 28.29 39.36
C PHE A 13 5.66 28.57 38.16
N ALA A 14 6.61 29.49 38.32
CA ALA A 14 7.72 29.64 37.40
C ALA A 14 8.59 28.38 37.48
N ALA A 15 8.46 27.47 36.51
CA ALA A 15 9.50 26.50 36.24
C ALA A 15 10.73 27.31 35.79
N ALA A 16 11.74 27.38 36.66
CA ALA A 16 13.02 27.98 36.34
C ALA A 16 13.64 27.23 35.15
N GLY A 17 13.55 27.79 33.95
CA GLY A 17 14.34 27.34 32.81
C GLY A 17 15.82 27.53 33.16
N ALA A 18 16.56 26.44 33.25
CA ALA A 18 18.01 26.49 33.42
C ALA A 18 18.63 27.39 32.34
N SER A 19 19.51 28.31 32.72
CA SER A 19 20.15 29.19 31.75
C SER A 19 21.04 28.38 30.80
N ALA A 20 21.32 28.89 29.59
CA ALA A 20 22.26 28.24 28.67
C ALA A 20 23.64 27.98 29.31
N ALA A 21 24.04 28.83 30.28
CA ALA A 21 25.26 28.66 31.07
C ALA A 21 25.17 27.46 32.03
N ASP A 22 24.02 27.25 32.68
CA ASP A 22 23.79 26.11 33.58
C ASP A 22 23.78 24.78 32.81
N GLY A 23 23.22 24.78 31.59
CA GLY A 23 23.24 23.63 30.70
C GLY A 23 24.64 23.21 30.27
N VAL A 24 25.50 24.19 29.92
CA VAL A 24 26.90 23.93 29.59
C VAL A 24 27.69 23.46 30.81
N ALA A 25 27.48 24.06 31.99
CA ALA A 25 28.12 23.62 33.22
C ALA A 25 27.73 22.18 33.60
N PHE A 26 26.46 21.81 33.43
CA PHE A 26 25.98 20.45 33.63
C PHE A 26 26.64 19.47 32.64
N PHE A 27 26.75 19.86 31.36
CA PHE A 27 27.43 19.06 30.36
C PHE A 27 28.89 18.79 30.73
N GLU A 28 29.65 19.84 31.05
CA GLU A 28 31.08 19.72 31.37
C GLU A 28 31.34 18.93 32.65
N SER A 29 30.54 19.15 33.69
CA SER A 29 30.77 18.54 35.00
C SER A 29 30.20 17.12 35.14
N LYS A 30 29.14 16.79 34.42
CA LYS A 30 28.41 15.51 34.58
C LYS A 30 28.39 14.65 33.32
N VAL A 31 28.15 15.23 32.14
CA VAL A 31 27.93 14.46 30.91
C VAL A 31 29.23 14.08 30.22
N ARG A 32 30.13 15.05 29.99
CA ARG A 32 31.42 14.81 29.32
C ARG A 32 32.24 13.71 30.02
N PRO A 33 32.39 13.68 31.36
CA PRO A 33 33.12 12.60 32.03
C PRO A 33 32.53 11.21 31.76
N LEU A 34 31.20 11.10 31.66
CA LEU A 34 30.53 9.84 31.34
C LEU A 34 30.81 9.41 29.90
N LEU A 35 30.69 10.33 28.94
CA LEU A 35 30.97 10.04 27.53
C LEU A 35 32.43 9.62 27.33
N VAL A 36 33.38 10.30 27.97
CA VAL A 36 34.81 9.94 27.94
C VAL A 36 35.02 8.54 28.49
N LYS A 37 34.45 8.26 29.67
CA LYS A 37 34.67 7.00 30.38
C LYS A 37 34.02 5.79 29.71
N HIS A 38 32.83 5.97 29.12
CA HIS A 38 31.99 4.85 28.69
C HIS A 38 31.72 4.79 27.19
N CYS A 39 31.95 5.86 26.43
CA CYS A 39 31.52 5.95 25.04
C CYS A 39 32.67 6.20 24.04
N TYR A 40 33.67 7.02 24.40
CA TYR A 40 34.69 7.46 23.46
C TYR A 40 35.60 6.35 22.95
N GLU A 41 35.77 5.23 23.67
CA GLU A 41 36.56 4.09 23.19
C GLU A 41 36.06 3.54 21.84
N CYS A 42 34.78 3.76 21.49
CA CYS A 42 34.16 3.24 20.27
C CYS A 42 33.44 4.29 19.39
N HIS A 43 33.21 5.51 19.93
CA HIS A 43 32.40 6.56 19.30
C HIS A 43 33.10 7.92 19.37
N SER A 44 34.40 7.98 19.08
CA SER A 44 35.14 9.25 19.02
C SER A 44 36.10 9.29 17.84
N GLN A 45 36.37 10.51 17.36
CA GLN A 45 37.37 10.73 16.32
C GLN A 45 38.77 10.44 16.84
N GLU A 46 39.04 10.82 18.10
CA GLU A 46 40.34 10.59 18.76
C GLU A 46 40.72 9.12 18.85
N SER A 47 39.75 8.22 19.11
CA SER A 47 39.99 6.77 19.14
C SER A 47 40.13 6.14 17.74
N GLY A 48 39.87 6.91 16.67
CA GLY A 48 39.77 6.41 15.30
C GLY A 48 38.60 5.43 15.06
N LYS A 49 37.70 5.26 16.05
CA LYS A 49 36.59 4.30 16.00
C LYS A 49 35.25 5.01 15.94
N ARG A 50 34.44 4.60 14.96
CA ARG A 50 33.08 5.10 14.72
C ARG A 50 32.12 3.92 14.55
N LYS A 51 31.85 3.19 15.63
CA LYS A 51 30.92 2.06 15.57
C LYS A 51 29.51 2.54 15.24
N GLY A 52 28.85 1.87 14.30
CA GLY A 52 27.50 2.22 13.83
C GLY A 52 27.38 3.64 13.27
N GLY A 53 28.45 4.19 12.70
CA GLY A 53 28.43 5.53 12.12
C GLY A 53 28.27 6.67 13.13
N LEU A 54 28.34 6.40 14.44
CA LEU A 54 28.06 7.39 15.49
C LEU A 54 29.34 7.96 16.12
N LEU A 55 29.36 9.30 16.30
CA LEU A 55 30.36 10.03 17.08
C LEU A 55 29.66 10.77 18.23
N LEU A 56 30.25 10.72 19.43
CA LEU A 56 29.72 11.33 20.65
C LEU A 56 30.66 12.36 21.27
N ASP A 57 31.85 12.54 20.70
CA ASP A 57 32.92 13.43 21.17
C ASP A 57 32.80 14.88 20.65
N ARG A 58 31.82 15.16 19.79
CA ARG A 58 31.48 16.48 19.27
C ARG A 58 29.96 16.65 19.18
N LYS A 59 29.50 17.90 19.19
CA LYS A 59 28.06 18.23 19.10
C LYS A 59 27.44 17.78 17.79
N GLU A 60 28.08 18.13 16.68
CA GLU A 60 27.61 17.80 15.34
C GLU A 60 27.50 16.27 15.14
N GLY A 61 28.28 15.47 15.88
CA GLY A 61 28.35 14.01 15.71
C GLY A 61 27.08 13.31 16.17
N TRP A 62 26.56 13.70 17.34
CA TRP A 62 25.28 13.17 17.82
C TRP A 62 24.08 13.83 17.14
N GLN A 63 24.23 15.04 16.60
CA GLN A 63 23.21 15.72 15.79
C GLN A 63 23.02 15.04 14.42
N ILE A 64 24.11 14.66 13.75
CA ILE A 64 24.07 13.85 12.52
C ILE A 64 23.53 12.46 12.84
N GLY A 65 23.93 11.89 13.98
CA GLY A 65 23.54 10.54 14.37
C GLY A 65 24.39 9.46 13.70
N GLY A 66 23.97 8.21 13.86
CA GLY A 66 24.64 7.04 13.29
C GLY A 66 23.84 6.38 12.18
N ASP A 67 24.29 5.20 11.74
CA ASP A 67 23.60 4.35 10.76
C ASP A 67 22.16 4.00 11.20
N ALA A 68 21.92 4.10 12.52
CA ALA A 68 20.65 3.86 13.20
C ALA A 68 19.67 5.05 13.17
N GLY A 69 20.07 6.21 12.64
CA GLY A 69 19.34 7.47 12.73
C GLY A 69 19.88 8.40 13.81
N ALA A 70 19.05 9.36 14.24
CA ALA A 70 19.42 10.36 15.22
C ALA A 70 19.85 9.70 16.55
N ALA A 71 20.98 10.13 17.11
CA ALA A 71 21.48 9.57 18.36
C ALA A 71 20.59 9.92 19.55
N LEU A 72 20.07 11.15 19.56
CA LEU A 72 19.16 11.66 20.57
C LEU A 72 18.27 12.76 19.98
N ILE A 73 17.12 12.98 20.61
CA ILE A 73 16.16 14.03 20.27
C ILE A 73 16.17 15.04 21.43
N PRO A 74 16.70 16.26 21.23
CA PRO A 74 16.72 17.29 22.27
C PRO A 74 15.34 17.51 22.90
N GLY A 75 15.26 17.46 24.22
CA GLY A 75 14.02 17.63 24.99
C GLY A 75 13.15 16.37 25.08
N ASN A 76 13.50 15.27 24.41
CA ASN A 76 12.70 14.04 24.42
C ASN A 76 13.58 12.79 24.67
N PRO A 77 13.89 12.49 25.95
CA PRO A 77 14.65 11.29 26.31
C PRO A 77 13.93 9.99 25.91
N GLY A 78 12.60 9.97 26.03
CA GLY A 78 11.77 8.79 25.77
C GLY A 78 11.83 8.29 24.33
N ASN A 79 12.11 9.17 23.37
CA ASN A 79 12.29 8.83 21.95
C ASN A 79 13.76 8.88 21.48
N SER A 80 14.72 9.05 22.41
CA SER A 80 16.15 9.17 22.07
C SER A 80 16.83 7.79 22.03
N LEU A 81 17.48 7.46 20.90
CA LEU A 81 18.12 6.15 20.71
C LEU A 81 19.24 5.89 21.75
N LEU A 82 19.97 6.93 22.16
CA LEU A 82 20.98 6.85 23.21
C LEU A 82 20.37 6.29 24.51
N MET A 83 19.20 6.78 24.92
CA MET A 83 18.53 6.33 26.14
C MET A 83 18.08 4.88 26.04
N HIS A 84 17.53 4.50 24.90
CA HIS A 84 17.16 3.10 24.63
C HIS A 84 18.39 2.19 24.78
N SER A 85 19.51 2.58 24.17
CA SER A 85 20.73 1.76 24.17
C SER A 85 21.40 1.59 25.54
N VAL A 86 21.37 2.62 26.39
CA VAL A 86 21.98 2.57 27.73
C VAL A 86 21.07 1.97 28.80
N SER A 87 19.76 1.92 28.53
CA SER A 87 18.76 1.36 29.45
C SER A 87 18.80 -0.17 29.55
N TYR A 88 19.35 -0.85 28.52
CA TYR A 88 19.35 -2.31 28.37
C TYR A 88 17.93 -2.91 28.40
N GLN A 89 16.92 -2.17 27.93
CA GLN A 89 15.57 -2.71 27.76
C GLN A 89 15.42 -3.51 26.46
N ASP A 90 16.37 -3.36 25.54
CA ASP A 90 16.46 -4.10 24.27
C ASP A 90 17.72 -4.97 24.26
N ASP A 91 17.55 -6.29 24.21
CA ASP A 91 18.65 -7.26 24.20
C ASP A 91 19.52 -7.18 22.95
N LYS A 92 19.04 -6.56 21.87
CA LYS A 92 19.78 -6.35 20.61
C LYS A 92 20.48 -5.00 20.56
N LEU A 93 20.24 -4.10 21.51
CA LEU A 93 20.78 -2.74 21.53
C LEU A 93 21.25 -2.37 22.94
N GLN A 94 22.37 -2.97 23.36
CA GLN A 94 22.98 -2.75 24.68
C GLN A 94 24.33 -2.05 24.55
N MET A 95 24.43 -0.83 25.11
CA MET A 95 25.67 -0.04 25.13
C MET A 95 25.90 0.60 26.51
N PRO A 96 27.12 0.56 27.08
CA PRO A 96 28.35 -0.03 26.56
C PRO A 96 28.41 -1.56 26.69
N PRO A 97 28.85 -2.32 25.66
CA PRO A 97 28.65 -3.77 25.58
C PRO A 97 29.31 -4.60 26.70
N LYS A 98 30.31 -4.04 27.39
CA LYS A 98 31.03 -4.72 28.48
C LYS A 98 30.30 -4.62 29.82
N SER A 99 29.55 -3.53 30.06
CA SER A 99 28.87 -3.29 31.33
C SER A 99 27.81 -2.20 31.21
N LYS A 100 26.64 -2.48 31.80
CA LYS A 100 25.55 -1.50 31.90
C LYS A 100 25.97 -0.30 32.76
N LEU A 101 25.56 0.89 32.35
CA LEU A 101 25.75 2.12 33.13
C LEU A 101 25.01 2.04 34.48
N SER A 102 25.51 2.76 35.48
CA SER A 102 24.82 2.82 36.77
C SER A 102 23.47 3.56 36.59
N PRO A 103 22.44 3.26 37.43
CA PRO A 103 21.19 4.01 37.39
C PRO A 103 21.36 5.52 37.56
N GLN A 104 22.42 5.96 38.24
CA GLN A 104 22.74 7.37 38.39
C GLN A 104 23.28 7.99 37.10
N ASP A 105 24.15 7.28 36.39
CA ASP A 105 24.71 7.75 35.11
C ASP A 105 23.63 7.82 34.02
N ILE A 106 22.72 6.85 33.99
CA ILE A 106 21.57 6.87 33.08
C ILE A 106 20.70 8.10 33.35
N ARG A 107 20.40 8.42 34.62
CA ARG A 107 19.64 9.64 34.99
C ARG A 107 20.35 10.93 34.57
N ILE A 108 21.68 10.97 34.61
CA ILE A 108 22.45 12.14 34.15
C ILE A 108 22.25 12.35 32.63
N LEU A 109 22.30 11.28 31.84
CA LEU A 109 22.04 11.34 30.40
C LEU A 109 20.59 11.72 30.09
N GLU A 110 19.63 11.16 30.84
CA GLU A 110 18.20 11.49 30.72
C GLU A 110 17.93 12.97 31.01
N GLN A 111 18.51 13.49 32.10
CA GLN A 111 18.40 14.89 32.48
C GLN A 111 19.04 15.80 31.41
N TRP A 112 20.22 15.44 30.91
CA TRP A 112 20.89 16.19 29.85
C TRP A 112 20.03 16.30 28.59
N ILE A 113 19.43 15.21 28.14
CA ILE A 113 18.55 15.21 26.96
C ILE A 113 17.29 16.03 27.25
N SER A 114 16.69 15.89 28.44
CA SER A 114 15.51 16.67 28.85
C SER A 114 15.75 18.18 28.83
N MET A 115 16.98 18.62 29.15
CA MET A 115 17.42 20.02 29.07
C MET A 115 17.65 20.52 27.64
N GLY A 116 17.35 19.72 26.61
CA GLY A 116 17.62 20.08 25.21
C GLY A 116 19.03 19.71 24.74
N ALA A 117 19.71 18.79 25.45
CA ALA A 117 21.06 18.33 25.14
C ALA A 117 22.10 19.46 24.92
N PRO A 118 22.26 20.40 25.88
CA PRO A 118 23.26 21.47 25.76
C PRO A 118 24.67 20.87 25.65
N ASP A 119 25.42 21.33 24.65
CA ASP A 119 26.77 20.84 24.34
C ASP A 119 27.62 21.99 23.78
N PRO A 120 28.74 22.35 24.44
CA PRO A 120 29.61 23.45 24.01
C PRO A 120 30.59 23.07 22.89
N ARG A 121 30.67 21.79 22.48
CA ARG A 121 31.65 21.27 21.50
C ARG A 121 31.22 21.53 20.05
N ASN A 122 31.20 22.80 19.63
CA ASN A 122 30.70 23.25 18.34
C ASN A 122 31.72 23.16 17.17
N GLU A 123 32.83 22.45 17.33
CA GLU A 123 33.80 22.22 16.25
C GLU A 123 33.16 21.38 15.15
N ALA A 124 33.29 21.81 13.89
CA ALA A 124 32.75 21.08 12.74
C ALA A 124 33.54 19.80 12.47
N LEU A 125 32.85 18.71 12.15
CA LEU A 125 33.42 17.38 11.93
C LEU A 125 34.11 17.18 10.56
N GLY A 126 34.16 18.23 9.74
CA GLY A 126 34.70 18.19 8.37
C GLY A 126 33.81 17.43 7.39
N GLU A 127 34.16 17.44 6.08
CA GLU A 127 33.32 16.84 5.02
C GLU A 127 33.14 15.33 5.13
N VAL A 128 34.10 14.63 5.76
CA VAL A 128 34.17 13.16 5.81
C VAL A 128 33.07 12.53 6.69
N VAL A 129 32.42 13.32 7.55
CA VAL A 129 31.51 12.79 8.58
C VAL A 129 30.02 12.86 8.20
N LYS A 130 29.66 13.68 7.20
CA LYS A 130 28.28 13.75 6.70
C LYS A 130 27.85 12.39 6.17
N LYS A 131 26.67 11.92 6.58
CA LYS A 131 26.03 10.70 6.05
C LYS A 131 26.10 10.77 4.53
N LYS A 132 26.73 9.79 3.89
CA LYS A 132 26.87 9.75 2.43
C LYS A 132 25.46 9.71 1.84
N THR A 133 24.98 10.87 1.39
CA THR A 133 23.67 11.00 0.77
C THR A 133 23.71 10.34 -0.60
N ILE A 134 22.64 9.64 -0.96
CA ILE A 134 22.53 9.02 -2.27
C ILE A 134 22.48 10.12 -3.34
N ASP A 135 23.45 10.14 -4.24
CA ASP A 135 23.43 10.99 -5.42
C ASP A 135 22.62 10.30 -6.53
N PHE A 136 21.33 10.61 -6.57
CA PHE A 136 20.42 10.07 -7.57
C PHE A 136 20.71 10.56 -9.00
N GLU A 137 21.37 11.71 -9.19
CA GLU A 137 21.71 12.18 -10.53
C GLU A 137 22.84 11.34 -11.12
N THR A 138 23.91 11.13 -10.35
CA THR A 138 24.99 10.22 -10.74
C THR A 138 24.48 8.78 -10.90
N ALA A 139 23.64 8.30 -9.98
CA ALA A 139 23.09 6.95 -10.05
C ALA A 139 22.30 6.69 -11.34
N ARG A 140 21.52 7.69 -11.81
CA ARG A 140 20.74 7.59 -13.06
C ARG A 140 21.58 7.50 -14.33
N GLN A 141 22.87 7.86 -14.26
CA GLN A 141 23.80 7.64 -15.37
C GLN A 141 24.28 6.19 -15.45
N GLY A 142 24.01 5.37 -14.41
CA GLY A 142 24.30 3.95 -14.39
C GLY A 142 23.57 3.19 -15.51
N TRP A 143 24.22 2.14 -16.02
CA TRP A 143 23.74 1.38 -17.19
C TRP A 143 22.30 0.85 -17.05
N ALA A 144 21.89 0.49 -15.84
CA ALA A 144 20.56 -0.07 -15.55
C ALA A 144 19.48 1.00 -15.40
N PHE A 145 19.85 2.21 -14.95
CA PHE A 145 18.92 3.29 -14.58
C PHE A 145 18.75 4.35 -15.67
N ARG A 146 19.62 4.34 -16.69
CA ARG A 146 19.45 5.20 -17.87
C ARG A 146 18.29 4.71 -18.75
N PRO A 147 17.61 5.60 -19.49
CA PRO A 147 16.58 5.20 -20.45
C PRO A 147 17.07 4.16 -21.47
N LEU A 148 16.13 3.41 -22.07
CA LEU A 148 16.43 2.47 -23.15
C LEU A 148 17.00 3.22 -24.36
N GLN A 149 18.08 2.69 -24.94
CA GLN A 149 18.70 3.26 -26.14
C GLN A 149 18.42 2.38 -27.36
N ASN A 150 17.86 2.98 -28.41
CA ASN A 150 17.78 2.32 -29.71
C ASN A 150 19.14 2.44 -30.41
N THR A 151 19.94 1.37 -30.37
CA THR A 151 21.31 1.40 -30.92
C THR A 151 21.34 0.75 -32.30
N PRO A 152 22.05 1.35 -33.29
CA PRO A 152 22.21 0.73 -34.61
C PRO A 152 22.96 -0.61 -34.52
N LEU A 153 22.75 -1.45 -35.54
CA LEU A 153 23.47 -2.73 -35.66
C LEU A 153 24.98 -2.48 -35.80
N PRO A 154 25.82 -3.28 -35.12
CA PRO A 154 27.26 -3.15 -35.23
C PRO A 154 27.74 -3.60 -36.61
N ALA A 155 28.85 -3.01 -37.07
CA ALA A 155 29.51 -3.45 -38.28
C ALA A 155 30.25 -4.77 -38.05
N VAL A 156 30.03 -5.75 -38.92
CA VAL A 156 30.67 -7.07 -38.89
C VAL A 156 31.43 -7.34 -40.18
N LYS A 157 32.51 -8.13 -40.11
CA LYS A 157 33.32 -8.56 -41.25
C LYS A 157 32.58 -9.64 -42.05
N GLN A 158 32.00 -10.64 -41.37
CA GLN A 158 31.23 -11.71 -42.01
C GLN A 158 29.75 -11.32 -42.20
N LYS A 159 29.46 -10.50 -43.21
CA LYS A 159 28.12 -9.95 -43.45
C LYS A 159 27.02 -10.99 -43.73
N ASP A 160 27.38 -12.16 -44.27
CA ASP A 160 26.43 -13.22 -44.61
C ASP A 160 26.14 -14.19 -43.44
N TRP A 161 26.83 -14.02 -42.30
CA TRP A 161 26.65 -14.91 -41.15
C TRP A 161 25.36 -14.62 -40.36
N PRO A 162 25.05 -13.36 -39.98
CA PRO A 162 23.83 -13.03 -39.23
C PRO A 162 22.54 -13.43 -39.95
N ARG A 163 21.60 -14.06 -39.22
CA ARG A 163 20.21 -14.30 -39.72
C ARG A 163 19.22 -13.29 -39.13
N LYS A 164 19.50 -12.83 -37.92
CA LYS A 164 18.71 -11.87 -37.14
C LYS A 164 19.59 -10.73 -36.64
N ASP A 165 18.97 -9.63 -36.26
CA ASP A 165 19.65 -8.45 -35.72
C ASP A 165 20.58 -8.81 -34.54
N LEU A 166 20.12 -9.69 -33.65
CA LEU A 166 20.89 -10.13 -32.48
C LEU A 166 22.20 -10.82 -32.85
N ASP A 167 22.25 -11.50 -33.99
CA ASP A 167 23.43 -12.23 -34.44
C ASP A 167 24.58 -11.27 -34.78
N ALA A 168 24.26 -10.07 -35.26
CA ALA A 168 25.27 -9.06 -35.56
C ALA A 168 26.02 -8.62 -34.29
N PHE A 169 25.32 -8.50 -33.14
CA PHE A 169 25.95 -8.14 -31.88
C PHE A 169 26.89 -9.23 -31.35
N ILE A 170 26.47 -10.49 -31.43
CA ILE A 170 27.30 -11.61 -31.00
C ILE A 170 28.51 -11.78 -31.93
N LEU A 171 28.30 -11.67 -33.24
CA LEU A 171 29.38 -11.78 -34.21
C LEU A 171 30.41 -10.65 -34.06
N ALA A 172 29.97 -9.42 -33.82
CA ALA A 172 30.87 -8.28 -33.62
C ALA A 172 31.82 -8.52 -32.43
N GLU A 173 31.31 -9.05 -31.31
CA GLU A 173 32.13 -9.39 -30.14
C GLU A 173 33.07 -10.57 -30.41
N LEU A 174 32.60 -11.61 -31.10
CA LEU A 174 33.47 -12.73 -31.52
C LEU A 174 34.61 -12.22 -32.41
N GLU A 175 34.32 -11.40 -33.42
CA GLU A 175 35.31 -10.84 -34.33
C GLU A 175 36.30 -9.89 -33.62
N ALA A 176 35.83 -9.13 -32.63
CA ALA A 176 36.67 -8.26 -31.80
C ALA A 176 37.65 -9.06 -30.93
N LYS A 177 37.21 -10.22 -30.42
CA LYS A 177 38.03 -11.16 -29.65
C LYS A 177 38.87 -12.11 -30.52
N GLY A 178 38.80 -12.00 -31.85
CA GLY A 178 39.50 -12.90 -32.77
C GLY A 178 38.97 -14.33 -32.78
N LEU A 179 37.75 -14.54 -32.32
CA LEU A 179 37.06 -15.83 -32.28
C LEU A 179 36.22 -16.04 -33.53
N THR A 180 36.13 -17.29 -33.96
CA THR A 180 35.24 -17.70 -35.05
C THR A 180 33.97 -18.34 -34.48
N PRO A 181 32.78 -18.02 -35.02
CA PRO A 181 31.54 -18.67 -34.58
C PRO A 181 31.61 -20.19 -34.71
N ALA A 182 30.86 -20.89 -33.87
CA ALA A 182 30.65 -22.33 -34.02
C ALA A 182 29.89 -22.66 -35.32
N ALA A 183 29.91 -23.93 -35.72
CA ALA A 183 29.06 -24.40 -36.80
C ALA A 183 27.59 -24.44 -36.35
N ASP A 184 26.67 -24.43 -37.31
CA ASP A 184 25.25 -24.65 -37.04
C ASP A 184 25.05 -26.07 -36.46
N ALA A 185 24.13 -26.21 -35.50
CA ALA A 185 23.74 -27.53 -34.99
C ALA A 185 23.07 -28.35 -36.11
N ASP A 186 23.25 -29.68 -36.06
CA ASP A 186 22.52 -30.57 -36.96
C ASP A 186 21.00 -30.43 -36.74
N ARG A 187 20.23 -30.71 -37.79
CA ARG A 187 18.78 -30.46 -37.81
C ARG A 187 18.07 -31.22 -36.69
N ARG A 188 18.44 -32.46 -36.41
CA ARG A 188 17.82 -33.28 -35.38
C ARG A 188 18.06 -32.67 -33.99
N THR A 189 19.29 -32.25 -33.71
CA THR A 189 19.66 -31.55 -32.48
C THR A 189 18.86 -30.26 -32.32
N LEU A 190 18.78 -29.42 -33.37
CA LEU A 190 18.06 -28.16 -33.34
C LEU A 190 16.56 -28.37 -33.09
N MET A 191 15.90 -29.27 -33.83
CA MET A 191 14.47 -29.53 -33.68
C MET A 191 14.14 -30.09 -32.29
N ARG A 192 15.00 -30.97 -31.74
CA ARG A 192 14.86 -31.47 -30.36
C ARG A 192 14.99 -30.33 -29.35
N ARG A 193 15.99 -29.47 -29.49
CA ARG A 193 16.22 -28.28 -28.63
C ARG A 193 15.00 -27.36 -28.62
N LEU A 194 14.52 -26.98 -29.81
CA LEU A 194 13.32 -26.15 -29.98
C LEU A 194 12.09 -26.75 -29.30
N SER A 195 11.89 -28.06 -29.42
CA SER A 195 10.76 -28.73 -28.75
C SER A 195 10.84 -28.61 -27.23
N TYR A 196 11.98 -28.93 -26.62
CA TYR A 196 12.12 -28.83 -25.15
C TYR A 196 12.08 -27.39 -24.64
N ASP A 197 12.66 -26.45 -25.37
CA ASP A 197 12.73 -25.06 -24.94
C ASP A 197 11.37 -24.37 -25.07
N LEU A 198 10.62 -24.65 -26.14
CA LEU A 198 9.35 -23.99 -26.41
C LEU A 198 8.14 -24.68 -25.76
N THR A 199 8.15 -25.99 -25.59
CA THR A 199 6.98 -26.75 -25.04
C THR A 199 7.32 -27.60 -23.83
N GLY A 200 8.60 -27.78 -23.49
CA GLY A 200 9.02 -28.70 -22.43
C GLY A 200 8.91 -30.19 -22.79
N LEU A 201 8.50 -30.51 -24.00
CA LEU A 201 8.23 -31.88 -24.44
C LEU A 201 9.17 -32.31 -25.57
N PRO A 202 9.45 -33.63 -25.70
CA PRO A 202 10.10 -34.15 -26.90
C PRO A 202 9.24 -33.90 -28.16
N PRO A 203 9.87 -33.89 -29.36
CA PRO A 203 9.14 -33.74 -30.62
C PRO A 203 8.13 -34.88 -30.83
N SER A 204 6.95 -34.56 -31.36
CA SER A 204 5.81 -35.49 -31.51
C SER A 204 5.89 -36.47 -32.69
N SER A 205 6.78 -36.25 -33.65
CA SER A 205 7.01 -37.12 -34.81
C SER A 205 8.50 -37.27 -35.09
N ASP A 206 8.87 -38.26 -35.91
CA ASP A 206 10.25 -38.41 -36.36
C ASP A 206 10.68 -37.17 -37.15
N LEU A 207 11.84 -36.62 -36.79
CA LEU A 207 12.30 -35.33 -37.27
C LEU A 207 12.92 -35.50 -38.66
N SER A 208 12.15 -35.31 -39.72
CA SER A 208 12.71 -35.32 -41.08
C SER A 208 13.66 -34.13 -41.28
N ASP A 209 14.79 -34.35 -41.96
CA ASP A 209 15.76 -33.30 -42.29
C ASP A 209 15.20 -32.19 -43.20
N LYS A 210 14.01 -32.39 -43.79
CA LYS A 210 13.36 -31.46 -44.73
C LYS A 210 12.42 -30.45 -44.07
N SER A 211 12.21 -30.51 -42.76
CA SER A 211 11.25 -29.65 -42.06
C SER A 211 11.72 -28.20 -41.98
N ASP A 212 10.90 -27.24 -42.40
CA ASP A 212 11.17 -25.81 -42.24
C ASP A 212 11.21 -25.43 -40.74
N VAL A 213 12.33 -24.84 -40.31
CA VAL A 213 12.54 -24.42 -38.92
C VAL A 213 11.55 -23.34 -38.51
N SER A 214 11.27 -22.37 -39.39
CA SER A 214 10.34 -21.28 -39.07
C SER A 214 8.94 -21.82 -38.82
N ALA A 215 8.43 -22.63 -39.76
CA ALA A 215 7.12 -23.27 -39.62
C ALA A 215 7.04 -24.17 -38.37
N TYR A 216 8.12 -24.87 -38.01
CA TYR A 216 8.16 -25.69 -36.81
C TYR A 216 8.09 -24.84 -35.53
N VAL A 217 8.85 -23.74 -35.46
CA VAL A 217 8.75 -22.77 -34.35
C VAL A 217 7.34 -22.21 -34.23
N ASP A 218 6.73 -21.82 -35.35
CA ASP A 218 5.37 -21.27 -35.38
C ASP A 218 4.34 -22.31 -34.89
N LYS A 219 4.51 -23.58 -35.22
CA LYS A 219 3.70 -24.69 -34.68
C LYS A 219 3.85 -24.82 -33.16
N LEU A 220 5.08 -24.78 -32.64
CA LEU A 220 5.35 -24.97 -31.22
C LEU A 220 4.84 -23.79 -30.37
N ILE A 221 5.11 -22.56 -30.80
CA ILE A 221 4.70 -21.33 -30.10
C ILE A 221 3.18 -21.16 -30.05
N ASN A 222 2.45 -21.75 -30.99
CA ASN A 222 0.98 -21.75 -31.01
C ASN A 222 0.34 -22.99 -30.36
N SER A 223 1.14 -23.89 -29.78
CA SER A 223 0.63 -25.04 -29.03
C SER A 223 0.24 -24.65 -27.59
N PRO A 224 -0.75 -25.31 -26.96
CA PRO A 224 -1.11 -25.05 -25.56
C PRO A 224 0.05 -25.26 -24.57
N GLN A 225 0.95 -26.19 -24.89
CA GLN A 225 2.12 -26.52 -24.07
C GLN A 225 3.13 -25.38 -23.99
N PHE A 226 3.10 -24.44 -24.94
CA PHE A 226 3.90 -23.22 -24.86
C PHE A 226 3.52 -22.42 -23.60
N GLY A 227 2.23 -22.17 -23.37
CA GLY A 227 1.77 -21.46 -22.18
C GLY A 227 2.07 -22.20 -20.88
N GLU A 228 2.00 -23.53 -20.88
CA GLU A 228 2.39 -24.35 -19.71
C GLU A 228 3.88 -24.22 -19.39
N LYS A 229 4.74 -24.33 -20.41
CA LYS A 229 6.20 -24.22 -20.29
C LYS A 229 6.62 -22.83 -19.79
N TRP A 230 6.17 -21.78 -20.47
CA TRP A 230 6.58 -20.40 -20.17
C TRP A 230 5.86 -19.83 -18.95
N GLY A 231 4.59 -20.21 -18.74
CA GLY A 231 3.84 -19.89 -17.53
C GLY A 231 4.50 -20.45 -16.27
N ARG A 232 5.06 -21.66 -16.31
CA ARG A 232 5.81 -22.23 -15.17
C ARG A 232 6.99 -21.34 -14.75
N HIS A 233 7.77 -20.82 -15.71
CA HIS A 233 8.88 -19.90 -15.39
C HIS A 233 8.40 -18.62 -14.71
N TRP A 234 7.23 -18.11 -15.08
CA TRP A 234 6.61 -16.98 -14.40
C TRP A 234 6.10 -17.33 -13.01
N LEU A 235 5.47 -18.50 -12.86
CA LEU A 235 4.93 -18.98 -11.59
C LEU A 235 6.03 -19.18 -10.54
N ASP A 236 7.18 -19.72 -10.94
CA ASP A 236 8.37 -19.84 -10.09
C ASP A 236 8.84 -18.44 -9.61
N LEU A 237 8.85 -17.46 -10.51
CA LEU A 237 9.29 -16.08 -10.23
C LEU A 237 8.39 -15.36 -9.22
N VAL A 238 7.07 -15.56 -9.32
CA VAL A 238 6.07 -14.87 -8.49
C VAL A 238 5.71 -15.64 -7.20
N ARG A 239 6.50 -16.66 -6.87
CA ARG A 239 6.36 -17.50 -5.66
C ARG A 239 5.00 -18.23 -5.62
N TYR A 240 4.52 -18.66 -6.78
CA TYR A 240 3.31 -19.47 -6.83
C TYR A 240 3.53 -20.76 -6.04
N ALA A 241 2.61 -21.04 -5.13
CA ALA A 241 2.51 -22.30 -4.42
C ALA A 241 1.04 -22.58 -4.13
N ASP A 242 0.71 -23.85 -3.87
CA ASP A 242 -0.65 -24.23 -3.46
C ASP A 242 -0.91 -23.96 -1.97
N SER A 243 0.06 -23.40 -1.24
CA SER A 243 -0.06 -22.98 0.16
C SER A 243 0.75 -21.73 0.44
N ASN A 244 0.45 -21.01 1.52
CA ASN A 244 1.19 -19.81 1.88
C ASN A 244 2.64 -20.09 2.28
N GLY A 245 2.90 -21.16 3.03
CA GLY A 245 4.15 -21.30 3.77
C GLY A 245 4.23 -20.33 4.96
N GLY A 246 5.32 -20.40 5.73
CA GLY A 246 5.51 -19.61 6.95
C GLY A 246 5.24 -20.40 8.23
N ASP A 247 4.54 -19.79 9.19
CA ASP A 247 4.29 -20.35 10.52
C ASP A 247 3.16 -21.40 10.54
N ARG A 248 1.97 -21.04 10.03
CA ARG A 248 0.85 -21.94 9.76
C ARG A 248 0.68 -22.07 8.27
N ASN A 249 0.86 -23.30 7.78
CA ASN A 249 0.76 -23.60 6.36
C ASN A 249 -0.68 -23.90 5.97
N TYR A 250 -1.38 -22.93 5.37
CA TYR A 250 -2.71 -23.12 4.81
C TYR A 250 -2.69 -23.19 3.30
N THR A 251 -3.51 -24.08 2.74
CA THR A 251 -3.70 -24.25 1.31
C THR A 251 -4.42 -23.04 0.70
N PHE A 252 -3.85 -22.48 -0.36
CA PHE A 252 -4.47 -21.47 -1.20
C PHE A 252 -5.48 -22.12 -2.17
N TYR A 253 -6.69 -22.39 -1.68
CA TYR A 253 -7.72 -23.13 -2.44
C TYR A 253 -8.06 -22.54 -3.82
N GLN A 254 -7.91 -21.22 -4.00
CA GLN A 254 -8.21 -20.54 -5.26
C GLN A 254 -6.96 -20.21 -6.11
N ALA A 255 -5.74 -20.55 -5.67
CA ALA A 255 -4.50 -20.20 -6.38
C ALA A 255 -4.45 -20.76 -7.80
N TRP A 256 -5.00 -21.96 -8.04
CA TRP A 256 -4.99 -22.60 -9.36
C TRP A 256 -5.61 -21.72 -10.47
N ARG A 257 -6.52 -20.80 -10.13
CA ARG A 257 -7.10 -19.85 -11.09
C ARG A 257 -6.05 -18.87 -11.61
N TYR A 258 -5.19 -18.37 -10.72
CA TYR A 258 -4.06 -17.53 -11.09
C TYR A 258 -3.06 -18.30 -11.96
N ARG A 259 -2.77 -19.57 -11.62
CA ARG A 259 -1.93 -20.44 -12.46
C ARG A 259 -2.48 -20.54 -13.88
N ASN A 260 -3.76 -20.83 -14.03
CA ASN A 260 -4.41 -20.94 -15.34
C ASN A 260 -4.41 -19.59 -16.07
N TYR A 261 -4.70 -18.48 -15.37
CA TYR A 261 -4.59 -17.13 -15.93
C TYR A 261 -3.20 -16.84 -16.51
N VAL A 262 -2.13 -17.22 -15.81
CA VAL A 262 -0.75 -17.06 -16.31
C VAL A 262 -0.54 -17.90 -17.57
N ILE A 263 -0.93 -19.18 -17.57
CA ILE A 263 -0.82 -20.07 -18.74
C ILE A 263 -1.56 -19.47 -19.94
N ASP A 264 -2.79 -19.01 -19.73
CA ASP A 264 -3.63 -18.39 -20.76
C ASP A 264 -3.04 -17.07 -21.26
N ALA A 265 -2.42 -16.27 -20.39
CA ALA A 265 -1.75 -15.04 -20.78
C ALA A 265 -0.59 -15.30 -21.75
N PHE A 266 0.21 -16.34 -21.53
CA PHE A 266 1.28 -16.73 -22.47
C PHE A 266 0.72 -17.34 -23.76
N ASN A 267 -0.32 -18.20 -23.67
CA ASN A 267 -0.92 -18.82 -24.85
C ASN A 267 -1.58 -17.80 -25.79
N HIS A 268 -2.24 -16.79 -25.24
CA HIS A 268 -2.86 -15.70 -26.01
C HIS A 268 -1.89 -14.56 -26.33
N ASP A 269 -0.62 -14.66 -25.91
CA ASP A 269 0.38 -13.61 -26.08
C ASP A 269 -0.11 -12.24 -25.57
N LYS A 270 -0.72 -12.26 -24.38
CA LYS A 270 -1.19 -11.05 -23.72
C LYS A 270 -0.02 -10.09 -23.58
N SER A 271 -0.24 -8.82 -23.96
CA SER A 271 0.76 -7.76 -23.77
C SER A 271 1.33 -7.80 -22.36
N PHE A 272 2.65 -7.88 -22.25
CA PHE A 272 3.35 -7.89 -20.98
C PHE A 272 2.96 -6.71 -20.09
N TYR A 273 2.75 -5.53 -20.67
CA TYR A 273 2.34 -4.35 -19.93
C TYR A 273 0.93 -4.49 -19.33
N GLN A 274 -0.01 -5.05 -20.09
CA GLN A 274 -1.34 -5.34 -19.54
C GLN A 274 -1.27 -6.41 -18.46
N PHE A 275 -0.49 -7.47 -18.69
CA PHE A 275 -0.27 -8.55 -17.75
C PHE A 275 0.28 -8.05 -16.39
N ILE A 276 1.29 -7.18 -16.40
CA ILE A 276 1.84 -6.55 -15.16
C ILE A 276 0.80 -5.65 -14.48
N ARG A 277 0.05 -4.83 -15.24
CA ARG A 277 -0.97 -3.94 -14.65
C ARG A 277 -2.07 -4.74 -13.94
N GLU A 278 -2.56 -5.80 -14.57
CA GLU A 278 -3.59 -6.67 -14.02
C GLU A 278 -3.13 -7.35 -12.73
N GLN A 279 -1.84 -7.72 -12.63
CA GLN A 279 -1.30 -8.30 -11.39
C GLN A 279 -1.18 -7.30 -10.23
N ILE A 280 -0.85 -6.04 -10.51
CA ILE A 280 -0.70 -5.00 -9.47
C ILE A 280 -2.06 -4.42 -9.08
N ALA A 281 -2.97 -4.22 -10.02
CA ALA A 281 -4.18 -3.43 -9.81
C ALA A 281 -5.43 -3.95 -10.54
N GLY A 282 -5.46 -5.20 -10.99
CA GLY A 282 -6.56 -5.74 -11.80
C GLY A 282 -7.94 -5.62 -11.14
N ASP A 283 -8.04 -5.80 -9.83
CA ASP A 283 -9.27 -5.59 -9.06
C ASP A 283 -9.78 -4.13 -9.09
N LEU A 284 -8.91 -3.16 -9.37
CA LEU A 284 -9.25 -1.74 -9.47
C LEU A 284 -9.44 -1.27 -10.92
N MET A 285 -9.06 -2.08 -11.89
CA MET A 285 -9.12 -1.70 -13.30
C MET A 285 -10.56 -1.72 -13.83
N PRO A 286 -10.91 -0.80 -14.75
CA PRO A 286 -12.18 -0.86 -15.45
C PRO A 286 -12.21 -2.10 -16.37
N ALA A 287 -13.38 -2.72 -16.45
CA ALA A 287 -13.65 -3.87 -17.30
C ALA A 287 -14.84 -3.58 -18.22
N LYS A 288 -14.74 -4.02 -19.48
CA LYS A 288 -15.81 -3.91 -20.49
C LYS A 288 -16.80 -5.08 -20.42
N THR A 289 -16.36 -6.24 -19.94
CA THR A 289 -17.15 -7.46 -19.85
C THR A 289 -16.94 -8.16 -18.51
N SER A 290 -17.88 -9.01 -18.09
CA SER A 290 -17.76 -9.82 -16.87
C SER A 290 -16.55 -10.76 -16.92
N ASP A 291 -16.26 -11.35 -18.08
CA ASP A 291 -15.07 -12.20 -18.29
C ASP A 291 -13.77 -11.41 -18.12
N GLN A 292 -13.73 -10.18 -18.64
CA GLN A 292 -12.58 -9.30 -18.45
C GLN A 292 -12.43 -8.95 -16.96
N ARG A 293 -13.52 -8.60 -16.27
CA ARG A 293 -13.49 -8.30 -14.84
C ARG A 293 -12.99 -9.49 -14.03
N ARG A 294 -13.49 -10.69 -14.34
CA ARG A 294 -13.06 -11.96 -13.73
C ARG A 294 -11.56 -12.18 -13.94
N SER A 295 -11.07 -12.07 -15.18
CA SER A 295 -9.66 -12.23 -15.50
C SER A 295 -8.79 -11.23 -14.74
N GLN A 296 -9.19 -9.95 -14.66
CA GLN A 296 -8.44 -8.92 -13.95
C GLN A 296 -8.40 -9.16 -12.43
N MET A 297 -9.52 -9.59 -11.83
CA MET A 297 -9.56 -9.96 -10.41
C MET A 297 -8.67 -11.18 -10.13
N ILE A 298 -8.71 -12.22 -10.98
CA ILE A 298 -7.83 -13.39 -10.84
C ILE A 298 -6.35 -12.98 -10.94
N ALA A 299 -6.00 -12.09 -11.86
CA ALA A 299 -4.62 -11.62 -12.03
C ALA A 299 -4.05 -10.99 -10.75
N SER A 300 -4.88 -10.19 -10.05
CA SER A 300 -4.48 -9.51 -8.81
C SER A 300 -4.17 -10.44 -7.63
N THR A 301 -4.47 -11.74 -7.75
CA THR A 301 -4.00 -12.77 -6.81
C THR A 301 -2.49 -12.80 -6.64
N PHE A 302 -1.73 -12.30 -7.62
CA PHE A 302 -0.30 -12.03 -7.49
C PHE A 302 0.09 -11.41 -6.13
N LEU A 303 -0.68 -10.43 -5.65
CA LEU A 303 -0.40 -9.73 -4.38
C LEU A 303 -0.69 -10.56 -3.13
N ALA A 304 -1.52 -11.61 -3.23
CA ALA A 304 -1.87 -12.49 -2.12
C ALA A 304 -0.93 -13.69 -1.99
N LEU A 305 -0.18 -14.04 -3.04
CA LEU A 305 0.78 -15.15 -3.04
C LEU A 305 1.99 -14.87 -2.12
N GLY A 306 2.76 -15.92 -1.82
CA GLY A 306 3.97 -15.85 -0.98
C GLY A 306 3.73 -16.07 0.52
N PRO A 307 4.84 -16.26 1.28
CA PRO A 307 4.82 -16.59 2.71
C PRO A 307 4.22 -15.49 3.58
N LYS A 308 3.42 -15.90 4.59
CA LYS A 308 2.75 -14.99 5.52
C LYS A 308 2.75 -15.59 6.92
N MET A 309 3.10 -14.79 7.92
CA MET A 309 3.08 -15.18 9.34
C MET A 309 1.67 -15.02 9.92
N LEU A 310 0.79 -15.98 9.65
CA LEU A 310 -0.64 -15.86 9.93
C LEU A 310 -0.97 -15.76 11.43
N THR A 311 -0.09 -16.21 12.32
CA THR A 311 -0.26 -16.15 13.77
C THR A 311 0.31 -14.89 14.41
N GLU A 312 0.86 -13.96 13.60
CA GLU A 312 1.36 -12.68 14.10
C GLU A 312 0.23 -11.91 14.80
N ARG A 313 0.49 -11.54 16.06
CA ARG A 313 -0.46 -10.90 16.96
C ARG A 313 -0.47 -9.39 16.76
N ASP A 314 0.69 -8.82 16.45
CA ASP A 314 0.79 -7.43 16.03
C ASP A 314 0.32 -7.31 14.57
N LYS A 315 -0.92 -6.87 14.37
CA LYS A 315 -1.51 -6.79 13.03
C LYS A 315 -0.86 -5.72 12.16
N GLU A 316 -0.31 -4.68 12.76
CA GLU A 316 0.44 -3.68 11.99
C GLU A 316 1.76 -4.27 11.49
N LYS A 317 2.44 -5.08 12.32
CA LYS A 317 3.60 -5.85 11.89
C LYS A 317 3.25 -6.83 10.76
N LEU A 318 2.15 -7.58 10.89
CA LEU A 318 1.68 -8.49 9.84
C LEU A 318 1.49 -7.77 8.51
N HIS A 319 0.84 -6.60 8.52
CA HIS A 319 0.62 -5.82 7.31
C HIS A 319 1.93 -5.30 6.71
N LEU A 320 2.85 -4.82 7.54
CA LEU A 320 4.16 -4.35 7.10
C LEU A 320 5.03 -5.48 6.54
N ASP A 321 5.05 -6.64 7.18
CA ASP A 321 5.78 -7.82 6.69
C ASP A 321 5.17 -8.34 5.38
N THR A 322 3.85 -8.25 5.21
CA THR A 322 3.18 -8.59 3.94
C THR A 322 3.52 -7.57 2.85
N ALA A 323 3.56 -6.28 3.17
CA ALA A 323 4.00 -5.25 2.23
C ALA A 323 5.47 -5.42 1.84
N ASP A 324 6.34 -5.78 2.80
CA ASP A 324 7.75 -6.07 2.56
C ASP A 324 7.94 -7.23 1.57
N GLU A 325 7.18 -8.31 1.75
CA GLU A 325 7.14 -9.46 0.85
C GLU A 325 6.73 -9.06 -0.57
N GLN A 326 5.70 -8.22 -0.71
CA GLN A 326 5.25 -7.69 -2.00
C GLN A 326 6.29 -6.77 -2.66
N ILE A 327 6.98 -5.94 -1.88
CA ILE A 327 8.05 -5.05 -2.36
C ILE A 327 9.26 -5.85 -2.82
N ASP A 328 9.72 -6.84 -2.06
CA ASP A 328 10.83 -7.72 -2.48
C ASP A 328 10.44 -8.48 -3.76
N THR A 329 9.20 -8.97 -3.81
CA THR A 329 8.49 -9.48 -4.99
C THR A 329 8.70 -8.67 -6.25
N ILE A 330 8.05 -7.52 -6.25
CA ILE A 330 8.01 -6.60 -7.38
C ILE A 330 9.41 -6.06 -7.68
N GLY A 331 10.21 -5.79 -6.66
CA GLY A 331 11.61 -5.37 -6.79
C GLY A 331 12.41 -6.36 -7.62
N ARG A 332 12.41 -7.65 -7.27
CA ARG A 332 13.17 -8.68 -8.01
C ARG A 332 12.54 -9.02 -9.35
N ALA A 333 11.24 -9.25 -9.38
CA ALA A 333 10.56 -9.77 -10.56
C ALA A 333 10.46 -8.72 -11.67
N PHE A 334 10.12 -7.47 -11.33
CA PHE A 334 9.83 -6.42 -12.31
C PHE A 334 10.97 -5.43 -12.47
N LEU A 335 11.70 -5.11 -11.40
CA LEU A 335 12.79 -4.13 -11.46
C LEU A 335 14.18 -4.79 -11.47
N GLY A 336 14.30 -6.07 -11.10
CA GLY A 336 15.59 -6.72 -10.93
C GLY A 336 16.42 -6.06 -9.83
N LEU A 337 15.79 -5.68 -8.71
CA LEU A 337 16.43 -4.96 -7.61
C LEU A 337 16.09 -5.56 -6.25
N THR A 338 17.05 -5.53 -5.33
CA THR A 338 16.87 -5.99 -3.95
C THR A 338 16.54 -4.82 -3.03
N ILE A 339 15.26 -4.45 -2.99
CA ILE A 339 14.79 -3.25 -2.27
C ILE A 339 14.65 -3.50 -0.75
N GLY A 340 14.47 -4.76 -0.32
CA GLY A 340 14.16 -5.10 1.08
C GLY A 340 15.15 -4.58 2.14
N CYS A 341 16.44 -4.47 1.82
CA CYS A 341 17.44 -3.91 2.75
C CYS A 341 17.12 -2.45 3.13
N ALA A 342 16.42 -1.71 2.26
CA ALA A 342 16.05 -0.32 2.50
C ALA A 342 14.99 -0.15 3.59
N ARG A 343 14.37 -1.23 4.08
CA ARG A 343 13.37 -1.22 5.16
C ARG A 343 13.90 -0.55 6.44
N CYS A 344 15.14 -0.85 6.80
CA CYS A 344 15.73 -0.45 8.08
C CYS A 344 16.62 0.79 7.97
N HIS A 345 17.30 0.97 6.84
CA HIS A 345 18.22 2.07 6.59
C HIS A 345 18.38 2.28 5.08
N ASP A 346 18.98 3.39 4.63
CA ASP A 346 19.28 3.58 3.21
C ASP A 346 20.12 2.42 2.67
N HIS A 347 19.78 1.91 1.50
CA HIS A 347 20.46 0.75 0.93
C HIS A 347 21.97 1.02 0.82
N LYS A 348 22.81 0.05 1.23
CA LYS A 348 24.25 0.26 1.42
C LYS A 348 25.00 0.63 0.14
N PHE A 349 24.55 0.11 -1.00
CA PHE A 349 25.24 0.24 -2.30
C PHE A 349 24.31 0.79 -3.38
N ASP A 350 23.14 0.19 -3.53
CA ASP A 350 22.14 0.65 -4.48
C ASP A 350 21.53 2.02 -4.12
N PRO A 351 21.15 2.81 -5.14
CA PRO A 351 20.59 4.14 -4.97
C PRO A 351 19.12 4.09 -4.55
N PHE A 352 18.84 3.44 -3.41
CA PHE A 352 17.52 3.32 -2.81
C PHE A 352 17.57 3.80 -1.37
N SER A 353 16.83 4.86 -1.08
CA SER A 353 16.70 5.36 0.28
C SER A 353 15.66 4.57 1.06
N GLN A 354 15.72 4.68 2.39
CA GLN A 354 14.65 4.18 3.25
C GLN A 354 13.32 4.89 2.94
N GLN A 355 13.36 6.15 2.52
CA GLN A 355 12.15 6.88 2.11
C GLN A 355 11.53 6.27 0.86
N ASP A 356 12.33 5.86 -0.13
CA ASP A 356 11.82 5.15 -1.32
C ASP A 356 11.13 3.83 -0.94
N TYR A 357 11.68 3.10 0.03
CA TYR A 357 11.05 1.89 0.55
C TYR A 357 9.67 2.19 1.16
N TYR A 358 9.57 3.18 2.06
CA TYR A 358 8.29 3.50 2.70
C TYR A 358 7.29 4.16 1.75
N ALA A 359 7.75 4.88 0.73
CA ALA A 359 6.91 5.37 -0.35
C ALA A 359 6.24 4.20 -1.11
N LEU A 360 6.99 3.14 -1.39
CA LEU A 360 6.44 1.89 -1.96
C LEU A 360 5.54 1.15 -0.96
N ALA A 361 5.97 1.02 0.29
CA ALA A 361 5.21 0.35 1.35
C ALA A 361 3.86 1.00 1.60
N GLY A 362 3.72 2.31 1.39
CA GLY A 362 2.43 2.99 1.50
C GLY A 362 1.37 2.44 0.54
N PHE A 363 1.72 2.07 -0.70
CA PHE A 363 0.77 1.46 -1.64
C PHE A 363 0.26 0.11 -1.13
N PHE A 364 1.18 -0.72 -0.62
CA PHE A 364 0.92 -2.09 -0.20
C PHE A 364 0.29 -2.19 1.19
N ARG A 365 0.69 -1.35 2.14
CA ARG A 365 -0.01 -1.20 3.44
C ARG A 365 -1.43 -0.67 3.27
N SER A 366 -1.68 0.08 2.19
CA SER A 366 -3.02 0.52 1.79
C SER A 366 -3.79 -0.53 0.99
N THR A 367 -3.29 -1.76 0.90
CA THR A 367 -3.91 -2.87 0.17
C THR A 367 -4.16 -4.03 1.13
N GLU A 368 -5.43 -4.39 1.32
CA GLU A 368 -5.83 -5.49 2.17
C GLU A 368 -5.78 -6.80 1.38
N VAL A 369 -4.75 -7.61 1.66
CA VAL A 369 -4.61 -8.99 1.17
C VAL A 369 -4.83 -10.03 2.26
N VAL A 370 -4.68 -9.65 3.52
CA VAL A 370 -4.94 -10.49 4.69
C VAL A 370 -6.12 -9.97 5.47
N MET A 371 -6.97 -10.88 5.96
CA MET A 371 -8.12 -10.56 6.81
C MET A 371 -8.12 -11.40 8.08
N GLY A 372 -8.65 -10.83 9.16
CA GLY A 372 -8.84 -11.56 10.41
C GLY A 372 -9.94 -12.62 10.26
N THR A 373 -9.64 -13.83 10.72
CA THR A 373 -10.56 -14.97 10.95
C THR A 373 -10.91 -15.85 9.74
N ARG A 374 -10.11 -16.90 9.53
CA ARG A 374 -10.66 -18.20 9.09
C ARG A 374 -11.19 -18.91 10.34
N ASN A 375 -12.41 -19.43 10.31
CA ASN A 375 -13.04 -20.22 11.37
C ASN A 375 -13.26 -19.50 12.73
N GLY A 376 -13.44 -18.18 12.76
CA GLY A 376 -13.74 -17.45 14.00
C GLY A 376 -12.56 -17.35 15.00
N CYS A 377 -11.36 -17.77 14.61
CA CYS A 377 -10.15 -17.60 15.43
C CYS A 377 -9.61 -16.16 15.30
N VAL A 378 -9.91 -15.31 16.28
CA VAL A 378 -9.50 -13.88 16.34
C VAL A 378 -7.99 -13.67 16.16
N ASN A 379 -7.17 -14.68 16.48
CA ASN A 379 -5.71 -14.57 16.48
C ASN A 379 -5.01 -15.10 15.21
N VAL A 380 -5.73 -15.71 14.25
CA VAL A 380 -5.12 -16.27 13.02
C VAL A 380 -5.69 -15.57 11.79
N ALA A 381 -4.82 -14.95 11.01
CA ALA A 381 -5.19 -14.30 9.76
C ALA A 381 -5.42 -15.34 8.64
N SER A 382 -6.18 -14.93 7.62
CA SER A 382 -6.31 -15.59 6.32
C SER A 382 -6.07 -14.54 5.23
N TRP A 383 -6.19 -14.93 3.96
CA TRP A 383 -6.22 -13.98 2.84
C TRP A 383 -7.65 -13.55 2.50
N VAL A 384 -7.76 -12.42 1.80
CA VAL A 384 -9.03 -11.92 1.25
C VAL A 384 -9.43 -12.81 0.06
N GLU A 385 -10.65 -13.31 0.10
CA GLU A 385 -11.30 -13.98 -1.03
C GLU A 385 -12.50 -13.15 -1.48
N GLN A 386 -12.61 -12.91 -2.78
CA GLN A 386 -13.71 -12.17 -3.38
C GLN A 386 -14.45 -13.05 -4.39
N ALA A 387 -15.77 -12.91 -4.42
CA ALA A 387 -16.59 -13.54 -5.44
C ALA A 387 -16.23 -12.99 -6.81
N LEU A 388 -16.01 -13.89 -7.76
CA LEU A 388 -15.83 -13.53 -9.15
C LEU A 388 -17.20 -13.24 -9.77
N PRO A 389 -17.29 -12.23 -10.65
CA PRO A 389 -18.52 -12.01 -11.40
C PRO A 389 -18.80 -13.25 -12.27
N GLN A 390 -20.06 -13.66 -12.27
CA GLN A 390 -20.53 -14.84 -13.02
C GLN A 390 -20.89 -14.45 -14.46
N PRO A 391 -20.83 -15.38 -15.44
CA PRO A 391 -21.26 -15.11 -16.81
C PRO A 391 -22.75 -14.77 -16.89
N GLU A 392 -23.12 -13.70 -17.61
CA GLU A 392 -24.50 -13.24 -17.79
C GLU A 392 -25.38 -14.27 -18.54
N PRO A 393 -26.70 -14.43 -18.19
CA PRO A 393 -27.60 -13.42 -17.59
C PRO A 393 -28.22 -13.78 -16.22
N ALA A 394 -27.94 -14.93 -15.60
CA ALA A 394 -28.70 -15.42 -14.43
C ALA A 394 -28.41 -14.71 -13.09
N MET A 395 -27.34 -13.90 -13.01
CA MET A 395 -26.79 -13.40 -11.74
C MET A 395 -27.21 -11.96 -11.40
N SER A 396 -27.60 -11.14 -12.38
CA SER A 396 -28.11 -9.80 -12.09
C SER A 396 -29.31 -9.89 -11.14
N ASP A 397 -30.24 -10.80 -11.44
CA ASP A 397 -31.41 -11.06 -10.60
C ASP A 397 -31.06 -11.67 -9.24
N LEU A 398 -30.07 -12.57 -9.16
CA LEU A 398 -29.69 -13.25 -7.91
C LEU A 398 -28.94 -12.31 -6.95
N VAL A 399 -28.00 -11.51 -7.47
CA VAL A 399 -27.30 -10.47 -6.70
C VAL A 399 -28.29 -9.43 -6.21
N HIS A 400 -29.18 -8.95 -7.09
CA HIS A 400 -30.25 -8.03 -6.67
C HIS A 400 -31.15 -8.64 -5.60
N LYS A 401 -31.42 -9.95 -5.67
CA LYS A 401 -32.25 -10.66 -4.69
C LYS A 401 -31.54 -10.85 -3.34
N VAL A 402 -30.24 -11.12 -3.33
CA VAL A 402 -29.41 -11.23 -2.12
C VAL A 402 -29.25 -9.87 -1.45
N GLU A 403 -28.90 -8.83 -2.21
CA GLU A 403 -28.85 -7.45 -1.72
C GLU A 403 -30.21 -7.03 -1.11
N ARG A 404 -31.32 -7.40 -1.74
CA ARG A 404 -32.68 -7.18 -1.20
C ARG A 404 -32.96 -7.97 0.08
N LEU A 405 -32.50 -9.22 0.19
CA LEU A 405 -32.69 -10.05 1.40
C LEU A 405 -31.83 -9.58 2.57
N GLU A 406 -30.58 -9.19 2.32
CA GLU A 406 -29.69 -8.60 3.33
C GLU A 406 -30.24 -7.26 3.83
N LEU A 407 -30.75 -6.43 2.91
CA LEU A 407 -31.44 -5.19 3.25
C LEU A 407 -32.67 -5.45 4.12
N ALA A 408 -33.51 -6.44 3.76
CA ALA A 408 -34.68 -6.81 4.56
C ALA A 408 -34.32 -7.33 5.96
N MET A 409 -33.25 -8.12 6.09
CA MET A 409 -32.75 -8.59 7.40
C MET A 409 -32.23 -7.45 8.25
N ARG A 410 -31.42 -6.56 7.67
CA ARG A 410 -30.85 -5.41 8.38
C ARG A 410 -31.94 -4.44 8.84
N LEU A 411 -32.90 -4.13 7.97
CA LEU A 411 -34.10 -3.36 8.29
C LEU A 411 -34.90 -3.96 9.45
N LYS A 412 -34.94 -5.30 9.54
CA LYS A 412 -35.66 -5.98 10.59
C LYS A 412 -34.91 -5.99 11.92
N VAL A 413 -33.59 -6.18 11.89
CA VAL A 413 -32.71 -6.03 13.07
C VAL A 413 -32.80 -4.61 13.61
N GLU A 414 -32.72 -3.61 12.73
CA GLU A 414 -32.93 -2.21 13.09
C GLU A 414 -34.34 -1.98 13.67
N ARG A 415 -35.40 -2.53 13.06
CA ARG A 415 -36.77 -2.46 13.59
C ARG A 415 -36.93 -3.12 14.98
N ASP A 416 -36.36 -4.31 15.17
CA ASP A 416 -36.44 -5.06 16.43
C ASP A 416 -35.58 -4.42 17.53
N PHE A 417 -34.44 -3.82 17.16
CA PHE A 417 -33.61 -3.00 18.03
C PHE A 417 -34.38 -1.74 18.47
N MET A 418 -35.05 -1.06 17.54
CA MET A 418 -35.89 0.11 17.81
C MET A 418 -37.12 -0.22 18.66
N ARG A 419 -37.68 -1.43 18.55
CA ARG A 419 -38.78 -1.91 19.41
C ARG A 419 -38.33 -2.17 20.86
N LYS A 420 -37.06 -2.51 21.09
CA LYS A 420 -36.50 -2.82 22.42
C LYS A 420 -36.16 -1.58 23.26
N VAL A 421 -36.04 -0.39 22.66
CA VAL A 421 -35.62 0.83 23.37
C VAL A 421 -36.80 1.66 23.92
N GLY A 422 -38.06 1.31 23.61
CA GLY A 422 -39.25 1.95 24.20
C GLY A 422 -39.61 3.29 23.54
N GLY A 423 -40.70 3.30 22.75
CA GLY A 423 -41.11 4.40 21.84
C GLY A 423 -41.78 5.63 22.47
N LYS A 424 -42.12 6.70 21.73
CA LYS A 424 -42.85 6.81 20.43
C LYS A 424 -42.57 8.20 19.80
N MET A 425 -42.18 8.41 18.53
CA MET A 425 -42.32 7.64 17.28
C MET A 425 -41.00 6.96 16.88
N SER A 426 -40.98 5.63 16.85
CA SER A 426 -39.92 4.90 16.16
C SER A 426 -40.12 5.06 14.65
N LEU A 427 -39.14 5.65 13.97
CA LEU A 427 -38.34 5.08 12.87
C LEU A 427 -38.72 3.76 12.16
N GLU A 428 -39.90 3.17 12.35
CA GLU A 428 -40.32 1.88 11.75
C GLU A 428 -40.45 1.90 10.22
N LYS A 429 -40.13 3.02 9.54
CA LYS A 429 -40.25 3.15 8.10
C LYS A 429 -39.02 3.70 7.37
N LEU A 430 -37.93 4.07 8.03
CA LEU A 430 -36.75 4.62 7.36
C LEU A 430 -35.48 3.87 7.80
N PRO A 431 -34.80 3.13 6.91
CA PRO A 431 -33.42 2.68 7.17
C PRO A 431 -32.53 3.91 7.18
N LEU A 432 -32.06 4.33 8.35
CA LEU A 432 -31.07 5.40 8.45
C LEU A 432 -29.71 4.77 8.72
N ALA A 433 -28.80 4.89 7.75
CA ALA A 433 -27.42 4.47 7.92
C ALA A 433 -26.58 5.57 8.60
N GLY A 434 -25.49 5.21 9.26
CA GLY A 434 -24.57 6.16 9.90
C GLY A 434 -24.70 6.26 11.42
N VAL A 435 -23.96 7.20 12.01
CA VAL A 435 -23.93 7.47 13.46
C VAL A 435 -24.91 8.60 13.76
N ILE A 436 -25.77 8.44 14.75
CA ILE A 436 -26.72 9.47 15.19
C ILE A 436 -26.39 9.85 16.63
N CYS A 437 -26.28 11.15 16.90
CA CYS A 437 -26.18 11.73 18.23
C CYS A 437 -27.47 12.50 18.50
N ASP A 438 -28.21 12.13 19.54
CA ASP A 438 -29.48 12.78 19.90
C ASP A 438 -29.30 13.91 20.93
N GLU A 439 -30.39 14.50 21.40
CA GLU A 439 -30.35 15.59 22.36
C GLU A 439 -29.82 15.16 23.73
N ALA A 440 -29.88 13.88 24.09
CA ALA A 440 -29.28 13.34 25.31
C ALA A 440 -27.76 13.21 25.19
N ASP A 441 -27.24 13.07 23.96
CA ASP A 441 -25.82 13.08 23.65
C ASP A 441 -25.22 14.50 23.51
N ALA A 442 -26.06 15.55 23.53
CA ALA A 442 -25.64 16.93 23.36
C ALA A 442 -25.24 17.61 24.68
N GLU A 443 -24.09 18.27 24.70
CA GLU A 443 -23.71 19.18 25.78
C GLU A 443 -24.40 20.53 25.56
N LEU A 444 -25.33 20.88 26.46
CA LEU A 444 -26.15 22.08 26.36
C LEU A 444 -25.56 23.23 27.19
N VAL A 445 -25.42 24.41 26.58
CA VAL A 445 -25.11 25.66 27.28
C VAL A 445 -26.32 26.58 27.23
N GLY A 446 -26.68 27.10 28.41
CA GLY A 446 -27.88 27.89 28.66
C GLY A 446 -29.14 27.03 28.81
N ASP A 447 -30.26 27.66 29.15
CA ASP A 447 -31.50 26.95 29.47
C ASP A 447 -32.29 26.54 28.21
N TRP A 448 -32.27 25.25 27.88
CA TRP A 448 -33.07 24.67 26.79
C TRP A 448 -34.35 24.04 27.34
N LYS A 449 -35.46 24.20 26.62
CA LYS A 449 -36.74 23.58 26.96
C LYS A 449 -36.98 22.34 26.11
N GLN A 450 -37.31 21.24 26.75
CA GLN A 450 -37.78 20.03 26.09
C GLN A 450 -39.22 20.19 25.62
N SER A 451 -39.52 19.63 24.45
CA SER A 451 -40.87 19.63 23.88
C SER A 451 -41.11 18.36 23.08
N SER A 452 -42.31 17.81 23.22
CA SER A 452 -42.79 16.65 22.46
C SER A 452 -43.95 17.02 21.51
N LEU A 453 -44.20 18.32 21.32
CA LEU A 453 -45.36 18.82 20.57
C LEU A 453 -45.33 18.49 19.07
N SER A 454 -44.12 18.34 18.50
CA SER A 454 -43.96 17.87 17.12
C SER A 454 -43.92 16.36 17.09
N LYS A 455 -44.67 15.77 16.16
CA LYS A 455 -44.59 14.34 15.83
C LYS A 455 -43.35 14.00 15.01
N ASN A 456 -42.78 14.96 14.29
CA ASN A 456 -41.55 14.78 13.51
C ASN A 456 -40.36 15.12 14.40
N ARG A 457 -39.88 14.14 15.17
CA ARG A 457 -38.69 14.24 16.00
C ARG A 457 -37.99 12.88 16.14
N PHE A 458 -36.72 12.90 16.49
CA PHE A 458 -35.95 11.75 16.95
C PHE A 458 -36.12 11.62 18.47
N GLY A 459 -36.07 10.40 19.01
CA GLY A 459 -36.22 10.19 20.47
C GLY A 459 -37.56 10.65 21.07
N ASP A 460 -37.56 10.86 22.39
CA ASP A 460 -38.76 11.19 23.16
C ASP A 460 -39.09 12.69 23.14
N PHE A 461 -38.09 13.56 23.00
CA PHE A 461 -38.25 15.01 23.00
C PHE A 461 -37.28 15.65 22.01
N TYR A 462 -37.58 16.86 21.56
CA TYR A 462 -36.58 17.76 21.00
C TYR A 462 -36.42 18.94 21.95
N ILE A 463 -35.33 19.69 21.82
CA ILE A 463 -35.07 20.87 22.64
C ILE A 463 -35.23 22.16 21.83
N HIS A 464 -35.64 23.24 22.51
CA HIS A 464 -35.71 24.57 21.91
C HIS A 464 -35.32 25.67 22.88
N ASP A 465 -34.93 26.81 22.33
CA ASP A 465 -34.42 27.96 23.08
C ASP A 465 -35.52 28.81 23.77
N ASP A 466 -36.79 28.53 23.50
CA ASP A 466 -37.94 29.28 24.04
C ASP A 466 -38.01 30.74 23.56
N LYS A 467 -37.35 31.07 22.44
CA LYS A 467 -37.13 32.44 21.97
C LYS A 467 -36.44 33.35 23.01
N LYS A 468 -35.66 32.78 23.93
CA LYS A 468 -34.98 33.49 25.03
C LYS A 468 -33.49 33.17 25.04
N GLY A 469 -32.67 34.06 25.60
CA GLY A 469 -31.22 33.88 25.71
C GLY A 469 -30.53 33.80 24.35
N LYS A 470 -30.90 34.70 23.43
CA LYS A 470 -30.33 34.77 22.08
C LYS A 470 -28.86 35.16 22.13
N GLY A 471 -28.00 34.35 21.52
CA GLY A 471 -26.54 34.52 21.57
C GLY A 471 -25.88 33.95 22.82
N GLU A 472 -26.66 33.45 23.78
CA GLU A 472 -26.15 32.89 25.04
C GLU A 472 -26.27 31.36 25.09
N LYS A 473 -27.04 30.77 24.16
CA LYS A 473 -27.33 29.33 24.13
C LYS A 473 -26.63 28.62 22.98
N GLN A 474 -26.10 27.42 23.27
CA GLN A 474 -25.58 26.49 22.28
C GLN A 474 -25.90 25.04 22.64
N ALA A 475 -26.02 24.18 21.63
CA ALA A 475 -26.08 22.73 21.76
C ALA A 475 -24.89 22.12 21.02
N VAL A 476 -24.03 21.38 21.74
CA VAL A 476 -22.81 20.79 21.20
C VAL A 476 -22.96 19.28 21.12
N PHE A 477 -23.11 18.75 19.91
CA PHE A 477 -23.09 17.32 19.66
C PHE A 477 -21.66 16.84 19.60
N ARG A 478 -21.32 15.91 20.50
CA ARG A 478 -20.00 15.27 20.55
C ARG A 478 -20.14 13.79 20.25
N GLY A 479 -19.23 13.28 19.42
CA GLY A 479 -19.17 11.86 19.12
C GLY A 479 -17.80 11.42 18.65
N THR A 480 -17.73 10.14 18.29
CA THR A 480 -16.59 9.58 17.56
C THR A 480 -17.11 8.84 16.34
N LEU A 481 -16.38 8.92 15.24
CA LEU A 481 -16.74 8.21 14.02
C LEU A 481 -15.94 6.91 13.87
N PRO A 482 -16.56 5.85 13.33
CA PRO A 482 -15.96 4.52 13.27
C PRO A 482 -14.87 4.38 12.20
N GLU A 483 -14.78 5.31 11.24
CA GLU A 483 -13.86 5.27 10.10
C GLU A 483 -13.44 6.66 9.64
N ASN A 484 -12.31 6.75 8.93
CA ASN A 484 -11.89 7.97 8.25
C ASN A 484 -12.75 8.14 6.99
N GLY A 485 -13.17 9.36 6.67
CA GLY A 485 -13.85 9.59 5.40
C GLY A 485 -14.61 10.90 5.32
N VAL A 486 -15.25 11.09 4.17
CA VAL A 486 -16.23 12.17 3.96
C VAL A 486 -17.58 11.68 4.47
N TYR A 487 -18.15 12.43 5.40
CA TYR A 487 -19.49 12.21 5.92
C TYR A 487 -20.39 13.35 5.52
N GLU A 488 -21.62 13.01 5.11
CA GLU A 488 -22.70 13.99 5.06
C GLU A 488 -23.24 14.15 6.48
N VAL A 489 -23.17 15.37 6.98
CA VAL A 489 -23.72 15.74 8.28
C VAL A 489 -25.13 16.26 8.06
N ARG A 490 -26.07 15.75 8.84
CA ARG A 490 -27.49 16.07 8.72
C ARG A 490 -28.05 16.47 10.07
N LEU A 491 -28.86 17.51 10.08
CA LEU A 491 -29.55 17.97 11.27
C LEU A 491 -30.99 17.48 11.26
N ALA A 492 -31.43 16.83 12.33
CA ALA A 492 -32.84 16.61 12.60
C ALA A 492 -33.44 17.81 13.31
N TYR A 493 -34.63 18.22 12.89
CA TYR A 493 -35.43 19.24 13.56
C TYR A 493 -36.90 19.21 13.08
N PRO A 494 -37.85 19.55 13.96
CA PRO A 494 -39.22 19.80 13.57
C PRO A 494 -39.36 21.20 12.96
N ALA A 495 -39.44 21.29 11.64
CA ALA A 495 -39.69 22.57 10.96
C ALA A 495 -41.01 23.21 11.38
N LYS A 496 -40.97 24.50 11.76
CA LYS A 496 -42.16 25.30 12.07
C LYS A 496 -42.02 26.70 11.49
N THR A 497 -43.16 27.32 11.18
CA THR A 497 -43.21 28.68 10.62
C THR A 497 -42.72 29.76 11.58
N ASN A 498 -42.60 29.43 12.87
CA ASN A 498 -42.08 30.31 13.91
C ASN A 498 -40.63 29.97 14.35
N CYS A 499 -39.93 29.13 13.59
CA CYS A 499 -38.50 28.89 13.74
C CYS A 499 -37.67 29.98 13.03
N ASP A 500 -36.40 30.09 13.39
CA ASP A 500 -35.49 31.05 12.77
C ASP A 500 -35.00 30.58 11.39
N LYS A 501 -34.67 31.54 10.52
CA LYS A 501 -34.16 31.32 9.16
C LYS A 501 -32.64 31.35 9.08
N HIS A 502 -31.97 31.85 10.11
CA HIS A 502 -30.53 32.09 10.12
C HIS A 502 -29.90 31.50 11.37
N VAL A 503 -30.15 30.23 11.64
CA VAL A 503 -29.53 29.51 12.77
C VAL A 503 -28.07 29.24 12.45
N PRO A 504 -27.11 29.80 13.21
CA PRO A 504 -25.70 29.51 13.02
C PRO A 504 -25.34 28.10 13.51
N ILE A 505 -24.67 27.33 12.66
CA ILE A 505 -24.15 25.99 12.94
C ILE A 505 -22.67 25.96 12.60
N THR A 506 -21.86 25.48 13.54
CA THR A 506 -20.44 25.16 13.28
C THR A 506 -20.26 23.66 13.16
N VAL A 507 -19.50 23.24 12.16
CA VAL A 507 -18.98 21.88 12.05
C VAL A 507 -17.46 21.92 12.15
N GLU A 508 -16.90 21.32 13.19
CA GLU A 508 -15.46 21.13 13.31
C GLU A 508 -15.07 19.80 12.68
N ALA A 509 -14.38 19.88 11.54
CA ALA A 509 -13.97 18.75 10.73
C ALA A 509 -12.45 18.71 10.58
N PHE A 510 -11.92 17.62 10.01
CA PHE A 510 -10.49 17.46 9.78
C PHE A 510 -9.90 18.55 8.88
N ASP A 511 -10.69 19.01 7.90
CA ASP A 511 -10.31 20.04 6.94
C ASP A 511 -10.51 21.48 7.44
N GLY A 512 -11.04 21.66 8.66
CA GLY A 512 -11.17 22.95 9.31
C GLY A 512 -12.50 23.15 10.03
N VAL A 513 -12.74 24.40 10.46
CA VAL A 513 -13.98 24.83 11.10
C VAL A 513 -14.88 25.46 10.04
N HIS A 514 -16.09 24.93 9.89
CA HIS A 514 -17.06 25.36 8.88
C HIS A 514 -18.26 26.04 9.53
N GLU A 515 -18.57 27.27 9.12
CA GLU A 515 -19.72 28.04 9.60
C GLU A 515 -20.86 27.99 8.58
N ILE A 516 -22.04 27.60 9.04
CA ILE A 516 -23.22 27.33 8.21
C ILE A 516 -24.40 28.12 8.77
N VAL A 517 -25.12 28.81 7.90
CA VAL A 517 -26.38 29.48 8.25
C VAL A 517 -27.54 28.61 7.80
N PHE A 518 -28.36 28.18 8.75
CA PHE A 518 -29.37 27.14 8.54
C PHE A 518 -30.80 27.66 8.74
N ASP A 519 -31.69 27.33 7.81
CA ASP A 519 -33.09 27.79 7.81
C ASP A 519 -34.03 26.72 8.34
N GLN A 520 -34.47 26.88 9.59
CA GLN A 520 -35.35 25.92 10.27
C GLN A 520 -36.84 26.11 9.94
N THR A 521 -37.19 27.07 9.08
CA THR A 521 -38.56 27.21 8.58
C THR A 521 -38.86 26.26 7.42
N LYS A 522 -37.81 25.74 6.77
CA LYS A 522 -37.93 24.78 5.67
C LYS A 522 -38.18 23.38 6.21
N LYS A 523 -39.02 22.61 5.51
CA LYS A 523 -39.24 21.21 5.86
C LYS A 523 -37.99 20.40 5.50
N PRO A 524 -37.48 19.52 6.38
CA PRO A 524 -36.33 18.68 6.07
C PRO A 524 -36.61 17.76 4.87
N SER A 525 -35.60 17.58 4.02
CA SER A 525 -35.68 16.86 2.74
C SER A 525 -35.64 15.34 2.89
N ILE A 526 -35.03 14.82 3.95
CA ILE A 526 -34.86 13.38 4.17
C ILE A 526 -35.86 12.89 5.20
N GLY A 527 -36.84 12.11 4.74
CA GLY A 527 -37.89 11.53 5.60
C GLY A 527 -38.78 12.57 6.30
N GLY A 528 -38.67 13.86 5.94
CA GLY A 528 -39.32 14.96 6.65
C GLY A 528 -38.75 15.24 8.04
N LEU A 529 -37.56 14.72 8.35
CA LEU A 529 -36.90 14.80 9.65
C LEU A 529 -35.47 15.34 9.55
N PHE A 530 -34.65 14.83 8.63
CA PHE A 530 -33.24 15.21 8.46
C PHE A 530 -33.04 16.14 7.27
N GLU A 531 -32.16 17.11 7.44
CA GLU A 531 -31.69 17.99 6.35
C GLU A 531 -30.15 17.95 6.30
N PRO A 532 -29.54 17.67 5.13
CA PRO A 532 -28.10 17.80 4.95
C PRO A 532 -27.63 19.24 5.19
N ILE A 533 -26.64 19.41 6.06
CA ILE A 533 -26.01 20.72 6.30
C ILE A 533 -24.67 20.86 5.58
N GLY A 534 -24.09 19.75 5.14
CA GLY A 534 -22.88 19.73 4.32
C GLY A 534 -22.18 18.38 4.34
N ARG A 535 -21.07 18.29 3.61
CA ARG A 535 -20.19 17.13 3.59
C ARG A 535 -18.82 17.54 4.10
N PHE A 536 -18.30 16.78 5.07
CA PHE A 536 -17.09 17.14 5.80
C PHE A 536 -16.20 15.93 6.00
N HIS A 537 -14.89 16.15 6.04
CA HIS A 537 -13.92 15.09 6.28
C HIS A 537 -13.72 14.87 7.78
N PHE A 538 -13.80 13.62 8.24
CA PHE A 538 -13.53 13.27 9.62
C PHE A 538 -12.56 12.10 9.75
N GLU A 539 -11.80 12.09 10.84
CA GLU A 539 -10.91 11.00 11.21
C GLU A 539 -11.60 10.01 12.17
N LYS A 540 -11.23 8.74 12.06
CA LYS A 540 -11.63 7.63 12.91
C LYS A 540 -11.23 7.90 14.35
N GLY A 541 -12.19 7.84 15.24
CA GLY A 541 -11.98 8.19 16.65
C GLY A 541 -11.71 9.67 16.91
N GLY A 542 -11.68 10.51 15.85
CA GLY A 542 -11.63 11.95 15.97
C GLY A 542 -12.89 12.48 16.65
N ARG A 543 -12.75 13.56 17.41
CA ARG A 543 -13.91 14.24 18.00
C ARG A 543 -14.69 14.92 16.89
N VAL A 544 -15.94 14.53 16.70
CA VAL A 544 -16.87 15.31 15.87
C VAL A 544 -17.58 16.31 16.75
N ASN A 545 -17.53 17.59 16.36
CA ASN A 545 -18.26 18.65 17.03
C ASN A 545 -19.20 19.33 16.03
N VAL A 546 -20.50 19.21 16.27
CA VAL A 546 -21.52 19.99 15.58
C VAL A 546 -22.19 20.88 16.61
N ILE A 547 -22.05 22.19 16.43
CA ILE A 547 -22.46 23.20 17.41
C ILE A 547 -23.59 24.02 16.80
N VAL A 548 -24.78 23.93 17.39
CA VAL A 548 -25.91 24.80 17.02
C VAL A 548 -25.97 25.97 18.00
N ARG A 549 -25.90 27.22 17.50
CA ARG A 549 -25.95 28.43 18.35
C ARG A 549 -27.20 29.25 18.10
N THR A 550 -27.49 30.13 19.05
CA THR A 550 -28.65 31.06 18.98
C THR A 550 -28.25 32.50 18.65
N GLU A 551 -26.98 32.76 18.36
CA GLU A 551 -26.47 34.08 18.02
C GLU A 551 -27.13 34.65 16.76
N GLY A 552 -27.53 35.92 16.80
CA GLY A 552 -28.18 36.59 15.67
C GLY A 552 -29.62 36.14 15.36
N THR A 553 -30.14 35.13 16.05
CA THR A 553 -31.51 34.61 15.83
C THR A 553 -32.58 35.43 16.58
N LYS A 554 -33.77 35.55 15.99
CA LYS A 554 -34.95 36.27 16.48
C LYS A 554 -36.12 35.35 16.84
N ASP A 555 -36.22 34.20 16.16
CA ASP A 555 -37.31 33.22 16.28
C ASP A 555 -36.81 31.88 16.86
N TYR A 556 -37.67 30.86 17.03
CA TYR A 556 -37.25 29.64 17.76
C TYR A 556 -36.04 28.96 17.11
N VAL A 557 -35.06 28.58 17.92
CA VAL A 557 -34.00 27.63 17.52
C VAL A 557 -34.34 26.30 18.14
N ILE A 558 -34.46 25.28 17.28
CA ILE A 558 -34.83 23.93 17.67
C ILE A 558 -33.69 22.98 17.33
N VAL A 559 -33.44 22.03 18.22
CA VAL A 559 -32.43 21.00 18.01
C VAL A 559 -33.02 19.66 18.45
N ASP A 560 -32.80 18.62 17.63
CA ASP A 560 -33.32 17.27 17.85
C ASP A 560 -32.17 16.26 17.85
N ALA A 561 -31.58 15.97 16.68
CA ALA A 561 -30.43 15.06 16.57
C ALA A 561 -29.49 15.48 15.42
N VAL A 562 -28.27 14.94 15.41
CA VAL A 562 -27.30 15.06 14.32
C VAL A 562 -26.95 13.66 13.80
N GLN A 563 -27.02 13.46 12.49
CA GLN A 563 -26.61 12.22 11.82
C GLN A 563 -25.34 12.46 11.00
N PHE A 564 -24.40 11.52 11.09
CA PHE A 564 -23.21 11.41 10.27
C PHE A 564 -23.32 10.15 9.42
N ILE A 565 -23.55 10.31 8.12
CA ILE A 565 -23.62 9.18 7.17
C ILE A 565 -22.40 9.19 6.26
N SER A 566 -21.76 8.04 6.09
CA SER A 566 -20.60 7.93 5.20
C SER A 566 -21.05 8.12 3.75
N GLU A 567 -20.23 8.75 2.91
CA GLU A 567 -20.57 8.96 1.49
C GLU A 567 -20.90 7.64 0.76
N ARG A 568 -20.28 6.53 1.19
CA ARG A 568 -20.52 5.17 0.66
C ARG A 568 -21.89 4.60 1.04
N ASP A 569 -22.48 5.07 2.13
CA ASP A 569 -23.78 4.61 2.60
C ASP A 569 -24.94 5.48 2.08
N ILE A 570 -24.67 6.66 1.50
CA ILE A 570 -25.70 7.55 0.92
C ILE A 570 -26.41 6.89 -0.26
N GLU A 571 -25.69 6.25 -1.20
CA GLU A 571 -26.31 5.57 -2.34
C GLU A 571 -27.17 4.36 -1.90
N ARG A 572 -26.75 3.69 -0.83
CA ARG A 572 -27.49 2.56 -0.22
C ARG A 572 -28.76 3.05 0.47
N GLU A 573 -28.68 4.14 1.22
CA GLU A 573 -29.84 4.78 1.84
C GLU A 573 -30.81 5.34 0.80
N ALA A 574 -30.30 5.99 -0.26
CA ALA A 574 -31.12 6.49 -1.35
C ALA A 574 -31.89 5.36 -2.07
N THR A 575 -31.24 4.22 -2.29
CA THR A 575 -31.88 3.02 -2.83
C THR A 575 -32.97 2.49 -1.90
N ALA A 576 -32.71 2.48 -0.59
CA ALA A 576 -33.67 2.04 0.41
C ALA A 576 -34.86 3.01 0.60
N LEU A 577 -34.62 4.33 0.53
CA LEU A 577 -35.64 5.37 0.55
C LEU A 577 -36.52 5.37 -0.71
N ALA A 578 -35.92 5.10 -1.88
CA ALA A 578 -36.64 4.90 -3.13
C ALA A 578 -37.58 3.68 -3.07
N MET A 579 -37.14 2.61 -2.39
CA MET A 579 -37.97 1.42 -2.14
C MET A 579 -39.12 1.69 -1.15
N VAL A 580 -38.92 2.53 -0.13
CA VAL A 580 -39.94 2.91 0.86
C VAL A 580 -41.00 3.87 0.28
N ASN A 581 -40.60 4.76 -0.63
CA ASN A 581 -41.52 5.76 -1.23
C ASN A 581 -42.38 5.19 -2.38
N GLY A 582 -42.11 3.97 -2.84
CA GLY A 582 -43.04 3.23 -3.69
C GLY A 582 -44.26 2.79 -2.88
N LYS A 583 -45.47 3.18 -3.33
CA LYS A 583 -46.75 2.77 -2.72
C LYS A 583 -46.70 1.29 -2.32
N GLY A 584 -46.68 1.03 -1.01
CA GLY A 584 -46.76 -0.27 -0.35
C GLY A 584 -46.32 -1.41 -1.26
N THR A 585 -45.01 -1.61 -1.40
CA THR A 585 -44.55 -2.75 -2.17
C THR A 585 -45.07 -3.98 -1.46
N GLY A 586 -45.95 -4.73 -2.14
CA GLY A 586 -46.30 -6.10 -1.77
C GLY A 586 -45.08 -7.02 -1.92
N ASP A 587 -43.90 -6.56 -1.50
CA ASP A 587 -42.65 -7.29 -1.47
C ASP A 587 -42.75 -8.30 -0.32
N PRO A 588 -42.91 -9.60 -0.65
CA PRO A 588 -43.13 -10.62 0.36
C PRO A 588 -41.99 -10.66 1.39
N LEU A 589 -40.77 -10.29 0.99
CA LEU A 589 -39.56 -10.34 1.82
C LEU A 589 -39.64 -9.44 3.06
N LEU A 590 -40.28 -8.27 2.94
CA LEU A 590 -40.41 -7.34 4.07
C LEU A 590 -41.46 -7.79 5.10
N THR A 591 -42.27 -8.79 4.76
CA THR A 591 -43.31 -9.38 5.62
C THR A 591 -42.89 -10.71 6.26
N MET A 592 -41.75 -11.28 5.87
CA MET A 592 -41.26 -12.58 6.35
C MET A 592 -40.74 -12.52 7.80
N GLN A 593 -40.82 -13.66 8.51
CA GLN A 593 -40.24 -13.78 9.85
C GLN A 593 -38.71 -13.83 9.80
N SER A 594 -38.02 -13.49 10.90
CA SER A 594 -36.56 -13.30 10.89
C SER A 594 -35.85 -14.63 10.61
N GLU A 595 -36.43 -15.72 11.11
CA GLU A 595 -36.02 -17.09 10.85
C GLU A 595 -36.22 -17.47 9.37
N ASP A 596 -37.32 -17.06 8.75
CA ASP A 596 -37.60 -17.31 7.33
C ASP A 596 -36.71 -16.49 6.40
N LEU A 597 -36.43 -15.23 6.75
CA LEU A 597 -35.47 -14.38 6.05
C LEU A 597 -34.05 -14.94 6.15
N THR A 598 -33.66 -15.41 7.34
CA THR A 598 -32.36 -16.06 7.54
C THR A 598 -32.27 -17.36 6.75
N LYS A 599 -33.36 -18.09 6.61
CA LYS A 599 -33.44 -19.33 5.83
C LYS A 599 -33.42 -19.07 4.32
N GLU A 600 -34.14 -18.07 3.83
CA GLU A 600 -34.13 -17.69 2.40
C GLU A 600 -32.83 -17.00 2.01
N LEU A 601 -32.29 -16.10 2.84
CA LEU A 601 -30.94 -15.56 2.66
C LEU A 601 -29.92 -16.70 2.74
N GLY A 602 -30.05 -17.63 3.69
CA GLY A 602 -29.20 -18.82 3.78
C GLY A 602 -29.30 -19.71 2.53
N LYS A 603 -30.47 -19.80 1.89
CA LYS A 603 -30.68 -20.52 0.63
C LYS A 603 -30.05 -19.80 -0.56
N GLN A 604 -30.24 -18.50 -0.69
CA GLN A 604 -29.64 -17.69 -1.76
C GLN A 604 -28.12 -17.56 -1.58
N ILE A 605 -27.64 -17.47 -0.33
CA ILE A 605 -26.23 -17.60 0.04
C ILE A 605 -25.73 -19.00 -0.27
N ASN A 606 -26.51 -20.06 -0.06
CA ASN A 606 -26.13 -21.42 -0.48
C ASN A 606 -26.09 -21.56 -2.01
N GLU A 607 -26.96 -20.87 -2.77
CA GLU A 607 -26.89 -20.79 -4.23
C GLU A 607 -25.69 -19.93 -4.69
N LEU A 608 -25.28 -18.92 -3.90
CA LEU A 608 -24.01 -18.19 -4.05
C LEU A 608 -22.78 -18.93 -3.49
N LYS A 609 -22.93 -19.99 -2.68
CA LYS A 609 -21.79 -20.81 -2.21
C LYS A 609 -21.11 -21.54 -3.37
N ASP A 610 -21.82 -21.70 -4.48
CA ASP A 610 -21.28 -22.19 -5.74
C ASP A 610 -20.62 -21.07 -6.57
N ALA A 611 -20.51 -19.84 -6.04
CA ALA A 611 -19.79 -18.77 -6.71
C ALA A 611 -18.29 -19.02 -6.72
N ASP A 612 -17.71 -18.94 -7.91
CA ASP A 612 -16.27 -19.01 -8.08
C ASP A 612 -15.59 -17.86 -7.30
N LEU A 613 -14.65 -18.17 -6.42
CA LEU A 613 -13.88 -17.19 -5.66
C LEU A 613 -12.48 -16.98 -6.25
N ALA A 614 -11.88 -15.82 -6.02
CA ALA A 614 -10.46 -15.57 -6.22
C ALA A 614 -9.84 -14.91 -4.99
N MET A 615 -8.54 -15.15 -4.76
CA MET A 615 -7.77 -14.44 -3.74
C MET A 615 -7.42 -13.05 -4.24
N ALA A 616 -8.40 -12.17 -4.39
CA ALA A 616 -8.22 -10.82 -4.90
C ALA A 616 -8.07 -9.82 -3.73
N PRO A 617 -7.13 -8.87 -3.79
CA PRO A 617 -6.98 -7.80 -2.80
C PRO A 617 -8.11 -6.78 -2.91
N ARG A 618 -8.25 -5.95 -1.89
CA ARG A 618 -9.07 -4.73 -1.93
C ARG A 618 -8.32 -3.57 -1.31
N ASP A 619 -8.73 -2.35 -1.59
CA ASP A 619 -8.16 -1.18 -0.92
C ASP A 619 -8.48 -1.22 0.58
N ALA A 620 -7.46 -0.96 1.40
CA ALA A 620 -7.60 -0.97 2.86
C ALA A 620 -8.49 0.18 3.32
N ARG A 621 -9.24 -0.03 4.41
CA ARG A 621 -10.14 1.00 4.96
C ARG A 621 -9.40 2.25 5.43
N ASP A 622 -8.16 2.10 5.87
CA ASP A 622 -7.26 3.15 6.34
C ASP A 622 -6.18 3.51 5.30
N ALA A 623 -6.46 3.31 4.00
CA ALA A 623 -5.52 3.60 2.92
C ALA A 623 -5.00 5.04 2.96
N GLY A 624 -3.68 5.20 2.90
CA GLY A 624 -3.02 6.48 3.10
C GLY A 624 -1.50 6.40 3.06
N ASP A 625 -0.88 7.55 3.27
CA ASP A 625 0.57 7.67 3.42
C ASP A 625 1.03 7.08 4.75
N ILE A 626 2.25 6.56 4.78
CA ILE A 626 2.75 5.72 5.87
C ILE A 626 3.89 6.39 6.64
N HIS A 627 3.98 6.16 7.95
CA HIS A 627 5.15 6.53 8.72
C HIS A 627 6.31 5.60 8.42
N LEU A 628 7.50 6.17 8.18
CA LEU A 628 8.76 5.45 8.19
C LEU A 628 8.93 4.73 9.53
N ARG A 629 9.46 3.51 9.53
CA ARG A 629 9.80 2.80 10.77
C ARG A 629 11.29 2.89 11.01
N VAL A 630 11.68 3.53 12.11
CA VAL A 630 13.09 3.70 12.47
C VAL A 630 13.70 2.32 12.65
N ARG A 631 14.74 2.00 11.86
CA ARG A 631 15.36 0.66 11.80
C ARG A 631 14.41 -0.49 11.44
N GLY A 632 13.25 -0.18 10.85
CA GLY A 632 12.23 -1.17 10.52
C GLY A 632 11.34 -1.56 11.70
N GLU A 633 11.51 -0.95 12.87
CA GLU A 633 10.78 -1.29 14.09
C GLU A 633 9.38 -0.68 14.11
N VAL A 634 8.35 -1.52 14.12
CA VAL A 634 6.94 -1.15 13.91
C VAL A 634 6.46 -0.03 14.85
N GLY A 635 6.87 -0.09 16.13
CA GLY A 635 6.48 0.90 17.14
C GLY A 635 7.24 2.22 17.07
N GLN A 636 8.36 2.31 16.33
CA GLN A 636 9.19 3.51 16.26
C GLN A 636 8.87 4.31 14.99
N LEU A 637 7.94 5.25 15.12
CA LEU A 637 7.48 6.08 14.00
C LEU A 637 8.49 7.21 13.71
N GLY A 638 8.92 7.27 12.46
CA GLY A 638 9.64 8.39 11.86
C GLY A 638 8.68 9.33 11.11
N PRO A 639 9.20 10.17 10.18
CA PRO A 639 8.36 11.07 9.39
C PRO A 639 7.35 10.30 8.52
N LYS A 640 6.21 10.95 8.26
CA LYS A 640 5.19 10.45 7.32
C LYS A 640 5.71 10.61 5.89
N ILE A 641 5.71 9.52 5.13
CA ILE A 641 6.23 9.44 3.77
C ILE A 641 5.06 9.31 2.79
N ALA A 642 4.99 10.24 1.84
CA ALA A 642 4.01 10.22 0.78
C ALA A 642 4.25 9.05 -0.18
N ARG A 643 3.16 8.42 -0.65
CA ARG A 643 3.25 7.38 -1.67
C ARG A 643 3.77 7.95 -2.98
N THR A 644 4.89 7.41 -3.45
CA THR A 644 5.55 7.80 -4.70
C THR A 644 6.46 6.69 -5.20
N TYR A 645 7.06 6.89 -6.37
CA TYR A 645 7.94 5.92 -7.02
C TYR A 645 9.41 6.11 -6.60
N PRO A 646 10.28 5.08 -6.79
CA PRO A 646 11.68 5.18 -6.44
C PRO A 646 12.40 6.35 -7.10
N SER A 647 13.09 7.15 -6.28
CA SER A 647 13.77 8.38 -6.70
C SER A 647 14.79 8.16 -7.82
N VAL A 648 15.49 7.01 -7.85
CA VAL A 648 16.42 6.72 -8.95
C VAL A 648 15.70 6.49 -10.28
N LEU A 649 14.46 6.00 -10.29
CA LEU A 649 13.71 5.71 -11.52
C LEU A 649 12.71 6.80 -11.91
N PHE A 650 12.49 7.80 -11.04
CA PHE A 650 11.44 8.79 -11.22
C PHE A 650 11.90 10.20 -10.83
N ARG A 651 11.51 11.21 -11.63
CA ARG A 651 11.86 12.63 -11.42
C ARG A 651 10.63 13.54 -11.31
N GLY A 652 9.42 12.99 -11.40
CA GLY A 652 8.18 13.75 -11.42
C GLY A 652 7.64 14.09 -10.03
N ALA A 653 6.53 14.81 -10.03
CA ALA A 653 5.74 15.01 -8.81
C ALA A 653 5.10 13.69 -8.36
N PRO A 654 4.85 13.49 -7.05
CA PRO A 654 4.11 12.35 -6.55
C PRO A 654 2.78 12.16 -7.29
N PRO A 655 2.34 10.90 -7.52
CA PRO A 655 1.09 10.65 -8.21
C PRO A 655 -0.11 11.22 -7.43
N LYS A 656 -1.11 11.71 -8.17
CA LYS A 656 -2.40 12.06 -7.57
C LYS A 656 -3.16 10.77 -7.23
N ILE A 657 -3.31 10.50 -5.95
CA ILE A 657 -4.03 9.34 -5.43
C ILE A 657 -5.32 9.83 -4.76
N ALA A 658 -6.46 9.25 -5.14
CA ALA A 658 -7.75 9.60 -4.54
C ALA A 658 -7.76 9.23 -3.04
N PRO A 659 -8.38 10.05 -2.17
CA PRO A 659 -8.54 9.71 -0.75
C PRO A 659 -9.18 8.33 -0.57
N GLY A 660 -8.64 7.54 0.37
CA GLY A 660 -9.14 6.18 0.65
C GLY A 660 -8.81 5.13 -0.42
N SER A 661 -8.03 5.47 -1.46
CA SER A 661 -7.50 4.49 -2.42
C SER A 661 -6.06 4.08 -2.08
N SER A 662 -5.68 2.85 -2.43
CA SER A 662 -4.32 2.35 -2.28
C SER A 662 -3.29 3.08 -3.13
N GLY A 663 -3.71 3.60 -4.29
CA GLY A 663 -2.81 4.14 -5.31
C GLY A 663 -2.18 3.09 -6.24
N ARG A 664 -2.59 1.81 -6.13
CA ARG A 664 -2.02 0.73 -6.95
C ARG A 664 -2.26 0.91 -8.45
N LEU A 665 -3.34 1.57 -8.86
CA LEU A 665 -3.57 1.93 -10.27
C LEU A 665 -2.45 2.83 -10.81
N GLN A 666 -2.04 3.84 -10.04
CA GLN A 666 -0.95 4.74 -10.41
C GLN A 666 0.39 3.99 -10.44
N LEU A 667 0.65 3.14 -9.43
CA LEU A 667 1.83 2.28 -9.39
C LEU A 667 1.92 1.33 -10.59
N ALA A 668 0.82 0.67 -10.95
CA ALA A 668 0.73 -0.22 -12.11
C ALA A 668 0.99 0.53 -13.43
N SER A 669 0.43 1.74 -13.55
CA SER A 669 0.64 2.61 -14.71
C SER A 669 2.10 3.02 -14.84
N TRP A 670 2.73 3.48 -13.75
CA TRP A 670 4.14 3.87 -13.76
C TRP A 670 5.08 2.68 -14.01
N MET A 671 4.82 1.54 -13.37
CA MET A 671 5.64 0.33 -13.52
C MET A 671 5.84 -0.05 -15.00
N THR A 672 4.80 0.16 -15.82
CA THR A 672 4.77 -0.19 -17.24
C THR A 672 5.03 0.98 -18.19
N SER A 673 5.34 2.15 -17.65
CA SER A 673 5.66 3.35 -18.43
C SER A 673 7.03 3.22 -19.12
N GLU A 674 7.31 4.11 -20.05
CA GLU A 674 8.63 4.22 -20.71
C GLU A 674 9.68 4.85 -19.79
N GLU A 675 9.26 5.55 -18.73
CA GLU A 675 10.18 6.09 -17.72
C GLU A 675 10.84 4.99 -16.89
N ASN A 676 10.17 3.83 -16.74
CA ASN A 676 10.76 2.68 -16.08
C ASN A 676 11.77 1.98 -17.00
N ALA A 677 13.03 2.35 -16.81
CA ALA A 677 14.18 1.83 -17.55
C ALA A 677 14.48 0.32 -17.32
N LEU A 678 13.92 -0.31 -16.28
CA LEU A 678 14.30 -1.67 -15.88
C LEU A 678 13.36 -2.75 -16.40
N LEU A 679 12.05 -2.47 -16.44
CA LEU A 679 11.03 -3.48 -16.66
C LEU A 679 11.30 -4.37 -17.89
N ASP A 680 11.62 -3.76 -19.03
CA ASP A 680 11.89 -4.51 -20.27
C ASP A 680 13.24 -5.23 -20.21
N ARG A 681 14.29 -4.59 -19.69
CA ARG A 681 15.62 -5.21 -19.58
C ARG A 681 15.58 -6.47 -18.73
N VAL A 682 14.85 -6.42 -17.62
CA VAL A 682 14.72 -7.54 -16.68
C VAL A 682 14.03 -8.71 -17.36
N ILE A 683 12.87 -8.50 -17.99
CA ILE A 683 12.15 -9.60 -18.64
C ILE A 683 12.90 -10.17 -19.84
N VAL A 684 13.51 -9.31 -20.66
CA VAL A 684 14.34 -9.75 -21.81
C VAL A 684 15.53 -10.57 -21.34
N ASN A 685 16.23 -10.13 -20.28
CA ASN A 685 17.34 -10.88 -19.73
C ASN A 685 16.91 -12.24 -19.16
N ARG A 686 15.73 -12.33 -18.54
CA ARG A 686 15.17 -13.60 -18.06
C ARG A 686 14.84 -14.55 -19.21
N LEU A 687 14.20 -14.05 -20.27
CA LEU A 687 13.89 -14.85 -21.47
C LEU A 687 15.18 -15.35 -22.14
N TRP A 688 16.19 -14.48 -22.25
CA TRP A 688 17.51 -14.86 -22.71
C TRP A 688 18.12 -15.96 -21.83
N ALA A 689 18.09 -15.80 -20.50
CA ALA A 689 18.63 -16.79 -19.57
C ALA A 689 17.95 -18.16 -19.72
N GLN A 690 16.64 -18.20 -19.99
CA GLN A 690 15.93 -19.48 -20.19
C GLN A 690 16.31 -20.18 -21.51
N LEU A 691 16.60 -19.43 -22.58
CA LEU A 691 16.94 -20.00 -23.89
C LEU A 691 18.44 -20.31 -24.05
N PHE A 692 19.29 -19.47 -23.47
CA PHE A 692 20.75 -19.56 -23.62
C PHE A 692 21.45 -20.12 -22.37
N GLY A 693 20.69 -20.44 -21.31
CA GLY A 693 21.18 -21.01 -20.04
C GLY A 693 21.79 -20.01 -19.07
N ARG A 694 22.18 -18.81 -19.54
CA ARG A 694 22.73 -17.73 -18.72
C ARG A 694 22.23 -16.38 -19.24
N GLY A 695 21.82 -15.49 -18.34
CA GLY A 695 21.43 -14.12 -18.69
C GLY A 695 22.62 -13.31 -19.22
N ILE A 696 22.34 -12.31 -20.07
CA ILE A 696 23.32 -11.27 -20.45
C ILE A 696 23.83 -10.58 -19.18
N VAL A 697 22.92 -10.36 -18.22
CA VAL A 697 23.21 -10.07 -16.82
C VAL A 697 23.03 -11.38 -16.06
N SER A 698 24.11 -11.97 -15.56
CA SER A 698 24.08 -13.27 -14.88
C SER A 698 23.28 -13.24 -13.58
N THR A 699 23.29 -12.12 -12.87
CA THR A 699 22.48 -11.85 -11.68
C THR A 699 21.06 -11.45 -12.07
N VAL A 700 20.26 -12.44 -12.50
CA VAL A 700 18.92 -12.22 -13.07
C VAL A 700 17.94 -11.44 -12.16
N ASP A 701 18.16 -11.46 -10.85
CA ASP A 701 17.34 -10.76 -9.84
C ASP A 701 18.00 -9.49 -9.28
N ASN A 702 19.20 -9.11 -9.75
CA ASN A 702 19.92 -7.94 -9.26
C ASN A 702 20.70 -7.23 -10.39
N PHE A 703 20.17 -6.10 -10.84
CA PHE A 703 20.71 -5.17 -11.83
C PHE A 703 21.36 -3.95 -11.17
N GLY A 704 21.32 -3.90 -9.84
CA GLY A 704 21.93 -2.86 -9.03
C GLY A 704 23.45 -2.90 -9.04
N VAL A 705 24.06 -2.06 -8.22
CA VAL A 705 25.51 -1.91 -8.01
C VAL A 705 26.16 -3.23 -7.55
N GLN A 706 25.43 -4.06 -6.79
CA GLN A 706 25.93 -5.37 -6.35
C GLN A 706 25.70 -6.49 -7.37
N GLY A 707 24.92 -6.24 -8.42
CA GLY A 707 24.74 -7.15 -9.54
C GLY A 707 25.96 -7.19 -10.46
N GLU A 708 26.02 -8.21 -11.31
CA GLU A 708 26.98 -8.22 -12.41
C GLU A 708 26.56 -7.22 -13.51
N LYS A 709 27.55 -6.69 -14.24
CA LYS A 709 27.29 -5.87 -15.42
C LYS A 709 26.88 -6.78 -16.59
N PRO A 710 26.06 -6.28 -17.54
CA PRO A 710 25.73 -7.03 -18.75
C PRO A 710 27.00 -7.34 -19.55
N THR A 711 27.13 -8.56 -20.07
CA THR A 711 28.21 -8.91 -21.01
C THR A 711 28.05 -8.16 -22.33
N HIS A 712 26.80 -8.01 -22.78
CA HIS A 712 26.44 -7.32 -24.03
C HIS A 712 25.38 -6.23 -23.74
N PRO A 713 25.76 -5.07 -23.15
CA PRO A 713 24.81 -4.02 -22.77
C PRO A 713 23.97 -3.51 -23.95
N VAL A 714 24.61 -3.35 -25.11
CA VAL A 714 23.94 -2.82 -26.30
C VAL A 714 22.93 -3.82 -26.87
N LEU A 715 23.25 -5.12 -26.86
CA LEU A 715 22.32 -6.17 -27.28
C LEU A 715 21.10 -6.23 -26.36
N LEU A 716 21.32 -6.12 -25.04
CA LEU A 716 20.22 -6.08 -24.07
C LEU A 716 19.28 -4.90 -24.32
N ASP A 717 19.84 -3.70 -24.50
CA ASP A 717 19.05 -2.49 -24.81
C ASP A 717 18.29 -2.64 -26.14
N HIS A 718 18.93 -3.21 -27.17
CA HIS A 718 18.30 -3.45 -28.47
C HIS A 718 17.11 -4.42 -28.37
N LEU A 719 17.29 -5.55 -27.68
CA LEU A 719 16.22 -6.54 -27.49
C LEU A 719 15.09 -5.99 -26.61
N ALA A 720 15.40 -5.22 -25.58
CA ALA A 720 14.42 -4.56 -24.74
C ALA A 720 13.60 -3.51 -25.52
N ALA A 721 14.26 -2.70 -26.37
CA ALA A 721 13.56 -1.76 -27.24
C ALA A 721 12.66 -2.47 -28.26
N LYS A 722 13.13 -3.57 -28.86
CA LYS A 722 12.34 -4.39 -29.80
C LYS A 722 11.14 -5.06 -29.13
N PHE A 723 11.31 -5.54 -27.90
CA PHE A 723 10.23 -6.09 -27.09
C PHE A 723 9.15 -5.05 -26.76
N ARG A 724 9.57 -3.83 -26.42
CA ARG A 724 8.62 -2.74 -26.20
C ARG A 724 7.89 -2.34 -27.47
N ALA A 725 8.60 -2.23 -28.58
CA ALA A 725 8.02 -1.90 -29.88
C ALA A 725 7.01 -2.96 -30.37
N SER A 726 7.14 -4.23 -29.94
CA SER A 726 6.15 -5.28 -30.24
C SER A 726 4.92 -5.26 -29.32
N GLY A 727 4.81 -4.28 -28.42
CA GLY A 727 3.75 -4.21 -27.41
C GLY A 727 3.97 -5.15 -26.23
N GLY A 728 5.20 -5.64 -26.03
CA GLY A 728 5.54 -6.60 -24.97
C GLY A 728 5.07 -8.02 -25.30
N SER A 729 5.18 -8.44 -26.57
CA SER A 729 4.84 -9.79 -27.03
C SER A 729 5.95 -10.78 -26.68
N PHE A 730 5.62 -11.76 -25.83
CA PHE A 730 6.53 -12.85 -25.46
C PHE A 730 6.84 -13.72 -26.67
N LYS A 731 5.81 -14.11 -27.43
CA LYS A 731 5.95 -14.98 -28.60
C LYS A 731 6.84 -14.35 -29.66
N THR A 732 6.70 -13.05 -29.93
CA THR A 732 7.53 -12.34 -30.91
C THR A 732 9.00 -12.35 -30.53
N LEU A 733 9.32 -12.03 -29.27
CA LEU A 733 10.72 -11.99 -28.83
C LEU A 733 11.34 -13.39 -28.75
N ILE A 734 10.63 -14.38 -28.21
CA ILE A 734 11.10 -15.76 -28.14
C ILE A 734 11.34 -16.29 -29.56
N ARG A 735 10.42 -16.05 -30.50
CA ARG A 735 10.58 -16.42 -31.91
C ARG A 735 11.81 -15.77 -32.53
N GLU A 736 12.04 -14.49 -32.27
CA GLU A 736 13.23 -13.76 -32.74
C GLU A 736 14.53 -14.41 -32.21
N MET A 737 14.56 -14.77 -30.93
CA MET A 737 15.72 -15.41 -30.30
C MET A 737 15.98 -16.81 -30.86
N VAL A 738 14.97 -17.68 -30.97
CA VAL A 738 15.18 -19.07 -31.41
C VAL A 738 15.41 -19.20 -32.91
N LEU A 739 14.97 -18.23 -33.72
CA LEU A 739 15.28 -18.17 -35.15
C LEU A 739 16.62 -17.48 -35.46
N SER A 740 17.30 -16.95 -34.46
CA SER A 740 18.65 -16.42 -34.62
C SER A 740 19.66 -17.51 -34.94
N ARG A 741 20.74 -17.15 -35.62
CA ARG A 741 21.83 -18.09 -35.86
C ARG A 741 22.54 -18.44 -34.56
N THR A 742 22.71 -17.47 -33.65
CA THR A 742 23.31 -17.65 -32.32
C THR A 742 22.65 -18.81 -31.56
N TYR A 743 21.32 -18.85 -31.49
CA TYR A 743 20.61 -19.94 -30.83
C TYR A 743 20.76 -21.29 -31.53
N GLN A 744 20.97 -21.28 -32.85
CA GLN A 744 21.07 -22.47 -33.69
C GLN A 744 22.49 -23.04 -33.77
N LEU A 745 23.47 -22.44 -33.09
CA LEU A 745 24.83 -22.96 -33.07
C LEU A 745 24.93 -24.31 -32.33
N ALA A 746 25.88 -25.12 -32.79
CA ALA A 746 26.32 -26.33 -32.12
C ALA A 746 27.10 -26.00 -30.84
N ALA A 747 26.94 -26.83 -29.81
CA ALA A 747 27.73 -26.74 -28.59
C ALA A 747 28.76 -27.87 -28.56
N GLU A 748 30.06 -27.53 -28.61
CA GLU A 748 31.17 -28.49 -28.60
C GLU A 748 31.99 -28.33 -27.31
N ALA A 749 31.99 -29.35 -26.46
CA ALA A 749 32.63 -29.31 -25.14
C ALA A 749 34.17 -29.22 -25.17
N LYS A 750 34.81 -29.51 -26.32
CA LYS A 750 36.27 -29.51 -26.48
C LYS A 750 36.66 -28.78 -27.77
N SER A 751 36.49 -27.47 -27.79
CA SER A 751 36.91 -26.62 -28.91
C SER A 751 37.94 -25.56 -28.45
N PRO A 752 38.76 -25.01 -29.35
CA PRO A 752 39.62 -23.86 -29.02
C PRO A 752 38.84 -22.66 -28.43
N ARG A 753 37.55 -22.53 -28.79
CA ARG A 753 36.65 -21.51 -28.22
C ARG A 753 36.44 -21.71 -26.72
N THR A 754 36.26 -22.94 -26.27
CA THR A 754 36.07 -23.26 -24.85
C THR A 754 37.28 -22.90 -24.00
N VAL A 755 38.49 -22.87 -24.59
CA VAL A 755 39.70 -22.42 -23.90
C VAL A 755 39.77 -20.88 -23.86
N ALA A 756 39.40 -20.22 -24.95
CA ALA A 756 39.45 -18.76 -25.05
C ALA A 756 38.30 -18.06 -24.30
N ASP A 757 37.16 -18.74 -24.16
CA ASP A 757 35.97 -18.26 -23.45
C ASP A 757 35.28 -19.44 -22.72
N PRO A 758 35.84 -19.86 -21.57
CA PRO A 758 35.31 -20.98 -20.80
C PRO A 758 33.94 -20.69 -20.18
N GLU A 759 33.59 -19.40 -20.04
CA GLU A 759 32.34 -18.95 -19.42
C GLU A 759 31.22 -18.69 -20.43
N ASN A 760 31.54 -18.79 -21.74
CA ASN A 760 30.65 -18.53 -22.88
C ASN A 760 30.00 -17.14 -22.78
N ARG A 761 30.83 -16.08 -22.66
CA ARG A 761 30.47 -14.70 -22.29
C ARG A 761 30.77 -13.61 -23.32
#